data_AF-A0A9W4H3W9-F1
#
_entry.id   AF-A0A9W4H3W9-F1
#
_cell.length_a   1.000
_cell.length_b   1.000
_cell.length_c   1.000
_cell.angle_alpha   90.00
_cell.angle_beta   90.00
_cell.angle_gamma   90.00
#
_symmetry.space_group_name_H-M   'P 1'
#
loop_
_entity.id
_entity.type
_entity.pdbx_description
1 polymer ?
#
loop_
_entity_poly.entity_id
_entity_poly.type
_entity_poly.pdbx_seq_one_letter_code
_entity_poly.pdbx_strand_id
1 'polypeptide(L)'
;MSQRARATSRTTARTTAGTSYRAASRATSKAVLAGCVALAIGATLSSAPAATADTGAAPGPSEIKVIPPDDPAVPPSDSVLAAGTSGYVHLRQGATDPVWTDYATGSDRSLPALAGIFTGYIASAGGDAFYQRNLSANVLKVGSPDRDALTTYQLPAGFTTTGVAENGTRALVLKRVTSTAPAQVEVLDLGADGSVTPVPVTGLPEGAVISQVHTGINDGARHALVRYQVAAGAATQYALVDLDTGAATTIPWLNTGAQMLLTPSDVAWVVHDETTSTGVVSMLPVSAVLDGTAAAAAPATVTVPEPSGVTTTYRPVGDHLLAGTARYGTSTAPNTLVDHPFGGGDPTTLMGADVSGPFSVSDGSVLAVGGADDTVSQVHRYTLAADGTLDDATVLDLPPLPSSNAGLSLDHGYLRHVQNIPVTGIQSPGQAVYNFPIAPGTDATSGAQPFGSPHPSSLPATVLPCEAGKSCIRIVPGNWYGTSYLTAGTSGNSEIHSGQQTDILPFTGGRIVDVSMNYAVVESATTQYVIYTTHEETVRTGPVTGAALWDNTLWQASTTATAGTVSAFDLHSATPAKAVRTLTTGAACRPTELQVSQHWLYWSCGTTGQVGVYDLTSGRKITVPPGQALLGDGYLVQHDAAAGQLVMVDFHSGTAAKPQTLADLPDSGLTDDRGITFAVDRHGSDLAYVAADRTVHVVASGVPASPPTALAPTGESEIQPKSTSGQLNTFYAYISLSRPVDGWKLTISDAATGKAAATFTGGPVNEIVNVHWNGRLPSGALAQSGPYKWALTATLDGTSTAVQGASGQVLVMCGALRFRSYDCSTGQQAMLGIKRTSNGYEGHWWAATANGRLTDGGWTDIWAPGTRAGQTSAIVPFGDINSDDQGDVLARDPSGVLTAYLGIGQAYFNTDEPSVEHVRIGAGWNIYRSLLSAGDLNGDGHDDLVAEDTAGVLWFYAGTGKSTLKSRVRIGAGWNIYTKLVAVGDLTGDGAGDLVAVDAAGAMWRYSGDKHGSFTTRVKIGAGWNMYNTLVGFGDLSHDGHNDLVARDPQGRLWRYNGTASGIFSGARVQIGTGWNSYVGLY
;
A
#
# COMPACT_ATOMS: atom_id res chain seq x y z
N MET A 1 0.11 -25.30 41.04
CA MET A 1 0.21 -26.59 41.74
C MET A 1 -1.17 -27.03 42.21
N SER A 2 -1.39 -28.36 42.33
CA SER A 2 -2.16 -29.06 43.39
C SER A 2 -3.49 -28.44 43.90
N GLN A 3 -4.67 -28.97 43.57
CA GLN A 3 -5.35 -30.15 44.20
C GLN A 3 -5.88 -29.88 45.63
N ARG A 4 -7.02 -30.46 46.10
CA ARG A 4 -7.89 -31.54 45.58
C ARG A 4 -9.28 -31.55 46.25
N ALA A 5 -10.28 -32.09 45.53
CA ALA A 5 -11.32 -33.09 45.89
C ALA A 5 -11.92 -33.17 47.32
N ARG A 6 -13.12 -33.72 47.56
CA ARG A 6 -13.71 -35.04 47.15
C ARG A 6 -15.25 -34.99 47.41
N ALA A 7 -16.15 -35.94 47.11
CA ALA A 7 -16.14 -37.36 46.72
C ALA A 7 -17.47 -37.68 45.93
N THR A 8 -17.98 -38.88 45.61
CA THR A 8 -17.65 -40.27 46.01
C THR A 8 -17.77 -41.31 44.85
N SER A 9 -18.92 -41.98 44.68
CA SER A 9 -19.15 -43.15 43.79
C SER A 9 -20.68 -43.50 43.77
N ARG A 10 -21.24 -44.44 42.97
CA ARG A 10 -20.73 -45.77 42.56
C ARG A 10 -21.55 -46.43 41.43
N THR A 11 -20.87 -47.19 40.53
CA THR A 11 -21.36 -48.40 39.75
C THR A 11 -22.58 -48.24 38.81
N THR A 12 -22.65 -48.72 37.54
CA THR A 12 -21.83 -49.61 36.64
C THR A 12 -22.34 -49.41 35.18
N ALA A 13 -21.92 -50.02 34.04
CA ALA A 13 -20.93 -51.07 33.67
C ALA A 13 -20.35 -50.85 32.22
N ARG A 14 -20.61 -51.80 31.29
CA ARG A 14 -20.15 -51.96 29.87
C ARG A 14 -21.23 -52.79 29.11
N THR A 15 -21.24 -53.07 27.79
CA THR A 15 -20.15 -53.31 26.80
C THR A 15 -20.64 -53.05 25.34
N THR A 16 -19.80 -53.32 24.32
CA THR A 16 -19.88 -52.86 22.91
C THR A 16 -20.44 -53.86 21.86
N ALA A 17 -20.75 -53.31 20.67
CA ALA A 17 -20.73 -53.90 19.30
C ALA A 17 -22.08 -54.15 18.57
N GLY A 18 -22.07 -54.03 17.22
CA GLY A 18 -23.17 -54.36 16.28
C GLY A 18 -23.71 -53.17 15.46
N THR A 19 -23.11 -52.74 14.34
CA THR A 19 -23.29 -53.21 12.94
C THR A 19 -24.61 -52.84 12.21
N SER A 20 -24.58 -51.69 11.52
CA SER A 20 -24.97 -51.47 10.11
C SER A 20 -26.01 -52.36 9.38
N TYR A 21 -27.02 -51.70 8.81
CA TYR A 21 -27.66 -52.01 7.50
C TYR A 21 -27.64 -50.71 6.67
N ARG A 22 -26.89 -50.53 5.57
CA ARG A 22 -26.84 -51.21 4.26
C ARG A 22 -28.15 -51.20 3.45
N ALA A 23 -28.26 -50.14 2.65
CA ALA A 23 -28.58 -50.11 1.22
C ALA A 23 -29.76 -50.94 0.66
N ALA A 24 -30.74 -50.22 0.10
CA ALA A 24 -31.62 -50.72 -0.95
C ALA A 24 -31.97 -49.60 -1.97
N SER A 25 -31.00 -49.17 -2.77
CA SER A 25 -31.29 -48.36 -3.95
C SER A 25 -32.04 -49.21 -4.99
N ARG A 26 -33.36 -49.01 -5.13
CA ARG A 26 -34.12 -49.52 -6.28
C ARG A 26 -34.46 -48.37 -7.21
N ALA A 27 -33.82 -48.36 -8.38
CA ALA A 27 -34.23 -47.51 -9.48
C ALA A 27 -35.67 -47.86 -9.90
N THR A 28 -36.52 -46.84 -9.99
CA THR A 28 -37.69 -46.86 -10.88
C THR A 28 -37.58 -45.68 -11.81
N SER A 29 -36.80 -45.86 -12.88
CA SER A 29 -36.67 -44.89 -13.95
C SER A 29 -38.04 -44.64 -14.59
N LYS A 30 -38.65 -43.50 -14.29
CA LYS A 30 -39.73 -42.92 -15.09
C LYS A 30 -39.29 -41.57 -15.58
N ALA A 31 -38.81 -41.55 -16.83
CA ALA A 31 -38.68 -40.30 -17.56
C ALA A 31 -40.07 -39.67 -17.69
N VAL A 32 -40.18 -38.39 -17.36
CA VAL A 32 -41.25 -37.50 -17.80
C VAL A 32 -40.55 -36.39 -18.57
N LEU A 33 -41.05 -36.07 -19.76
CA LEU A 33 -40.37 -35.19 -20.70
C LEU A 33 -40.27 -33.75 -20.18
N ALA A 34 -39.27 -33.03 -20.71
CA ALA A 34 -39.19 -31.58 -20.56
C ALA A 34 -40.47 -30.90 -21.08
N GLY A 35 -40.92 -29.89 -20.35
CA GLY A 35 -42.17 -29.17 -20.60
C GLY A 35 -42.11 -27.73 -20.11
N CYS A 36 -41.00 -27.04 -20.36
CA CYS A 36 -40.82 -25.64 -19.99
C CYS A 36 -41.74 -24.74 -20.82
N VAL A 37 -42.93 -24.46 -20.30
CA VAL A 37 -43.81 -23.40 -20.83
C VAL A 37 -43.16 -22.05 -20.50
N ALA A 38 -42.55 -21.42 -21.50
CA ALA A 38 -42.07 -20.05 -21.38
C ALA A 38 -43.26 -19.10 -21.29
N LEU A 39 -43.48 -18.51 -20.10
CA LEU A 39 -44.52 -17.51 -19.90
C LEU A 39 -43.99 -16.15 -20.37
N ALA A 40 -44.38 -15.73 -21.57
CA ALA A 40 -43.97 -14.44 -22.11
C ALA A 40 -44.70 -13.29 -21.38
N ILE A 41 -43.96 -12.52 -20.57
CA ILE A 41 -44.42 -11.22 -20.05
C ILE A 41 -44.07 -10.16 -21.09
N GLY A 42 -45.10 -9.60 -21.73
CA GLY A 42 -44.92 -8.56 -22.74
C GLY A 42 -44.56 -7.21 -22.13
N ALA A 43 -43.27 -6.88 -22.10
CA ALA A 43 -42.82 -5.50 -21.90
C ALA A 43 -43.17 -4.67 -23.14
N THR A 44 -43.82 -3.52 -22.95
CA THR A 44 -44.16 -2.60 -24.04
C THR A 44 -42.90 -1.86 -24.51
N LEU A 45 -42.40 -2.26 -25.68
CA LEU A 45 -41.31 -1.54 -26.37
C LEU A 45 -41.77 -0.12 -26.75
N SER A 46 -41.43 0.86 -25.92
CA SER A 46 -41.27 2.23 -26.40
C SER A 46 -40.07 2.26 -27.33
N SER A 47 -40.31 2.50 -28.62
CA SER A 47 -39.23 2.68 -29.58
C SER A 47 -38.50 3.99 -29.30
N ALA A 48 -37.44 3.92 -28.50
CA ALA A 48 -36.40 4.94 -28.52
C ALA A 48 -35.93 5.11 -29.98
N PRO A 49 -35.65 6.34 -30.46
CA PRO A 49 -35.04 6.51 -31.76
C PRO A 49 -33.73 5.72 -31.76
N ALA A 50 -33.48 4.98 -32.84
CA ALA A 50 -32.19 4.31 -32.98
C ALA A 50 -31.11 5.39 -32.96
N ALA A 51 -30.31 5.41 -31.88
CA ALA A 51 -29.05 6.13 -31.91
C ALA A 51 -28.28 5.56 -33.10
N THR A 52 -27.94 6.43 -34.05
CA THR A 52 -27.00 6.07 -35.10
C THR A 52 -25.71 5.70 -34.41
N ALA A 53 -25.42 4.40 -34.32
CA ALA A 53 -24.12 3.93 -33.87
C ALA A 53 -23.10 4.54 -34.84
N ASP A 54 -22.37 5.54 -34.36
CA ASP A 54 -21.35 6.18 -35.16
C ASP A 54 -20.29 5.12 -35.45
N THR A 55 -20.12 4.76 -36.71
CA THR A 55 -19.19 3.70 -37.12
C THR A 55 -17.76 4.25 -37.19
N GLY A 56 -17.41 5.13 -36.25
CA GLY A 56 -16.04 5.43 -35.93
C GLY A 56 -15.34 4.13 -35.55
N ALA A 57 -14.26 3.81 -36.25
CA ALA A 57 -13.32 2.82 -35.74
C ALA A 57 -12.83 3.29 -34.36
N ALA A 58 -12.62 2.36 -33.43
CA ALA A 58 -11.93 2.69 -32.19
C ALA A 58 -10.61 3.43 -32.54
N PRO A 59 -10.29 4.53 -31.85
CA PRO A 59 -9.08 5.28 -32.16
C PRO A 59 -7.88 4.35 -32.01
N GLY A 60 -7.06 4.25 -33.06
CA GLY A 60 -5.85 3.43 -32.99
C GLY A 60 -4.84 3.97 -31.95
N PRO A 61 -3.83 3.17 -31.57
CA PRO A 61 -2.84 3.54 -30.56
C PRO A 61 -2.34 4.98 -30.62
N SER A 62 -2.35 5.66 -29.47
CA SER A 62 -2.06 7.10 -29.37
C SER A 62 -1.26 7.44 -28.12
N GLU A 63 -0.26 8.30 -28.25
CA GLU A 63 0.52 8.86 -27.14
C GLU A 63 -0.39 9.59 -26.13
N ILE A 64 -0.29 9.20 -24.85
CA ILE A 64 -0.93 9.87 -23.71
C ILE A 64 0.07 10.83 -23.05
N LYS A 65 1.29 10.34 -22.77
CA LYS A 65 2.25 11.02 -21.89
C LYS A 65 3.69 10.58 -22.18
N VAL A 66 4.49 11.47 -22.74
CA VAL A 66 5.95 11.30 -22.80
C VAL A 66 6.58 11.84 -21.52
N ILE A 67 7.42 11.04 -20.88
CA ILE A 67 8.17 11.36 -19.66
C ILE A 67 9.64 11.55 -20.06
N PRO A 68 10.30 12.68 -19.69
CA PRO A 68 11.71 12.89 -19.99
C PRO A 68 12.61 11.92 -19.20
N PRO A 69 13.89 11.75 -19.56
CA PRO A 69 14.81 10.93 -18.77
C PRO A 69 14.95 11.50 -17.35
N ASP A 70 14.66 10.70 -16.32
CA ASP A 70 14.47 11.18 -14.93
C ASP A 70 15.76 11.54 -14.16
N ASP A 71 16.82 11.97 -14.87
CA ASP A 71 18.08 12.42 -14.27
C ASP A 71 17.88 13.75 -13.50
N PRO A 72 18.04 13.79 -12.16
CA PRO A 72 18.96 14.78 -11.63
C PRO A 72 20.33 14.44 -12.23
N ALA A 73 20.98 15.38 -12.92
CA ALA A 73 22.33 15.17 -13.39
C ALA A 73 23.21 14.87 -12.18
N VAL A 74 23.70 13.63 -12.04
CA VAL A 74 24.64 13.30 -10.96
C VAL A 74 25.91 14.10 -11.22
N PRO A 75 26.33 15.01 -10.32
CA PRO A 75 27.52 15.83 -10.53
C PRO A 75 28.71 14.90 -10.79
N PRO A 76 29.33 14.97 -11.99
CA PRO A 76 30.25 13.94 -12.43
C PRO A 76 31.55 13.97 -11.62
N SER A 77 31.76 12.96 -10.80
CA SER A 77 32.84 12.93 -9.81
C SER A 77 34.15 12.41 -10.41
N ASP A 78 35.28 12.93 -9.93
CA ASP A 78 36.60 12.34 -10.18
C ASP A 78 37.35 12.13 -8.86
N SER A 79 38.03 10.98 -8.74
CA SER A 79 38.72 10.55 -7.52
C SER A 79 40.23 10.63 -7.73
N VAL A 80 40.84 11.77 -7.40
CA VAL A 80 42.30 11.94 -7.42
C VAL A 80 42.94 11.01 -6.37
N LEU A 81 43.91 10.19 -6.81
CA LEU A 81 44.60 9.19 -5.99
C LEU A 81 46.06 9.57 -5.73
N ALA A 82 46.69 10.23 -6.71
CA ALA A 82 48.00 10.86 -6.63
C ALA A 82 48.02 12.06 -7.58
N ALA A 83 48.73 13.13 -7.22
CA ALA A 83 48.93 14.30 -8.06
C ALA A 83 50.43 14.53 -8.28
N GLY A 84 50.84 14.74 -9.52
CA GLY A 84 52.20 15.00 -9.95
C GLY A 84 52.34 16.36 -10.63
N THR A 85 53.51 16.70 -11.17
CA THR A 85 53.78 18.04 -11.75
C THR A 85 53.29 18.22 -13.18
N SER A 86 53.30 17.15 -13.99
CA SER A 86 52.79 17.14 -15.38
C SER A 86 51.38 16.57 -15.53
N GLY A 87 50.87 15.86 -14.51
CA GLY A 87 49.55 15.25 -14.53
C GLY A 87 49.20 14.58 -13.20
N TYR A 88 48.13 13.79 -13.19
CA TYR A 88 47.61 13.17 -11.96
C TYR A 88 47.03 11.76 -12.20
N VAL A 89 47.15 10.89 -11.19
CA VAL A 89 46.51 9.57 -11.14
C VAL A 89 45.12 9.71 -10.53
N HIS A 90 44.11 9.19 -11.21
CA HIS A 90 42.73 9.27 -10.76
C HIS A 90 41.88 8.07 -11.18
N LEU A 91 40.67 7.98 -10.62
CA LEU A 91 39.61 7.08 -11.05
C LEU A 91 38.35 7.89 -11.37
N ARG A 92 38.06 8.02 -12.68
CA ARG A 92 36.82 8.60 -13.20
C ARG A 92 35.60 7.81 -12.70
N GLN A 93 34.46 8.48 -12.51
CA GLN A 93 33.19 7.83 -12.16
C GLN A 93 32.86 6.67 -13.12
N GLY A 94 32.50 5.50 -12.58
CA GLY A 94 32.17 4.31 -13.37
C GLY A 94 33.35 3.54 -13.98
N ALA A 95 34.60 4.00 -13.84
CA ALA A 95 35.78 3.26 -14.28
C ALA A 95 36.22 2.16 -13.28
N THR A 96 36.88 1.11 -13.76
CA THR A 96 37.40 0.00 -12.93
C THR A 96 38.85 0.16 -12.49
N ASP A 97 39.67 0.84 -13.30
CA ASP A 97 41.12 0.87 -13.15
C ASP A 97 41.65 2.30 -13.26
N PRO A 98 42.64 2.71 -12.44
CA PRO A 98 43.17 4.07 -12.47
C PRO A 98 43.87 4.45 -13.78
N VAL A 99 43.77 5.73 -14.12
CA VAL A 99 44.43 6.36 -15.28
C VAL A 99 45.28 7.54 -14.83
N TRP A 100 46.23 7.95 -15.68
CA TRP A 100 46.96 9.21 -15.57
C TRP A 100 46.41 10.22 -16.57
N THR A 101 46.08 11.43 -16.15
CA THR A 101 45.73 12.54 -17.06
C THR A 101 46.80 13.62 -17.01
N ASP A 102 47.32 13.98 -18.18
CA ASP A 102 48.29 15.07 -18.40
C ASP A 102 47.59 16.44 -18.38
N TYR A 103 48.13 17.40 -17.61
CA TYR A 103 47.53 18.72 -17.41
C TYR A 103 47.55 19.62 -18.65
N ALA A 104 48.49 19.41 -19.58
CA ALA A 104 48.66 20.27 -20.75
C ALA A 104 47.78 19.83 -21.93
N THR A 105 47.25 18.60 -21.89
CA THR A 105 46.52 17.96 -22.99
C THR A 105 45.18 17.34 -22.58
N GLY A 106 44.85 17.27 -21.28
CA GLY A 106 43.61 16.65 -20.77
C GLY A 106 43.44 15.18 -21.17
N SER A 107 44.55 14.48 -21.46
CA SER A 107 44.54 13.20 -22.16
C SER A 107 44.96 12.03 -21.26
N ASP A 108 44.10 11.02 -21.19
CA ASP A 108 44.29 9.80 -20.38
C ASP A 108 45.38 8.86 -20.92
N ARG A 109 46.18 8.31 -20.01
CA ARG A 109 47.01 7.11 -20.18
C ARG A 109 46.58 6.06 -19.16
N SER A 110 46.27 4.85 -19.63
CA SER A 110 46.04 3.70 -18.76
C SER A 110 47.26 3.38 -17.89
N LEU A 111 47.03 2.97 -16.63
CA LEU A 111 48.07 2.49 -15.72
C LEU A 111 47.85 1.00 -15.34
N PRO A 112 48.16 0.02 -16.22
CA PRO A 112 47.99 -1.41 -15.91
C PRO A 112 48.73 -1.87 -14.65
N ALA A 113 49.79 -1.18 -14.26
CA ALA A 113 50.54 -1.37 -13.02
C ALA A 113 49.70 -1.19 -11.73
N LEU A 114 48.55 -0.51 -11.84
CA LEU A 114 47.61 -0.24 -10.73
C LEU A 114 46.32 -1.05 -10.81
N ALA A 115 46.14 -1.88 -11.84
CA ALA A 115 44.91 -2.65 -12.05
C ALA A 115 44.61 -3.57 -10.85
N GLY A 116 43.36 -3.51 -10.36
CA GLY A 116 42.92 -4.24 -9.17
C GLY A 116 43.58 -3.83 -7.83
N ILE A 117 44.38 -2.76 -7.77
CA ILE A 117 44.86 -2.19 -6.50
C ILE A 117 43.73 -1.34 -5.88
N PHE A 118 43.39 -1.60 -4.61
CA PHE A 118 42.44 -0.79 -3.88
C PHE A 118 42.87 0.68 -3.84
N THR A 119 42.03 1.58 -4.34
CA THR A 119 42.39 2.99 -4.65
C THR A 119 42.91 3.76 -3.44
N GLY A 120 42.35 3.53 -2.24
CA GLY A 120 42.82 4.11 -0.98
C GLY A 120 44.26 3.70 -0.57
N TYR A 121 44.91 2.80 -1.31
CA TYR A 121 46.31 2.42 -1.13
C TYR A 121 47.27 3.10 -2.13
N ILE A 122 46.81 4.02 -2.98
CA ILE A 122 47.68 4.83 -3.86
C ILE A 122 48.00 6.18 -3.17
N ALA A 123 49.14 6.79 -3.50
CA ALA A 123 49.55 8.14 -3.08
C ALA A 123 50.59 8.73 -4.04
N SER A 124 50.69 10.05 -4.14
CA SER A 124 51.82 10.74 -4.78
C SER A 124 53.15 10.43 -4.09
N ALA A 125 54.25 10.49 -4.84
CA ALA A 125 55.62 10.32 -4.34
C ALA A 125 56.53 11.53 -4.64
N GLY A 126 55.92 12.72 -4.83
CA GLY A 126 56.55 13.88 -5.45
C GLY A 126 56.83 13.70 -6.95
N GLY A 127 57.24 14.77 -7.64
CA GLY A 127 57.45 14.76 -9.09
C GLY A 127 56.20 14.30 -9.84
N ASP A 128 56.34 13.28 -10.69
CA ASP A 128 55.22 12.56 -11.32
C ASP A 128 55.07 11.12 -10.77
N ALA A 129 55.84 10.76 -9.76
CA ALA A 129 55.84 9.42 -9.17
C ALA A 129 54.67 9.22 -8.20
N PHE A 130 54.31 7.95 -7.99
CA PHE A 130 53.29 7.50 -7.04
C PHE A 130 53.71 6.19 -6.36
N TYR A 131 53.17 5.88 -5.19
CA TYR A 131 53.56 4.69 -4.42
C TYR A 131 52.38 3.94 -3.80
N GLN A 132 52.58 2.64 -3.53
CA GLN A 132 51.57 1.79 -2.90
C GLN A 132 51.75 1.79 -1.36
N ARG A 133 50.73 2.31 -0.67
CA ARG A 133 50.54 2.28 0.80
C ARG A 133 50.04 0.90 1.27
N ASN A 134 50.11 0.64 2.58
CA ASN A 134 49.58 -0.56 3.25
C ASN A 134 50.03 -1.92 2.66
N LEU A 135 51.28 -1.99 2.19
CA LEU A 135 51.94 -3.26 1.87
C LEU A 135 52.34 -4.03 3.14
N SER A 136 52.65 -5.32 2.97
CA SER A 136 53.28 -6.14 4.01
C SER A 136 54.57 -5.49 4.50
N ALA A 137 54.83 -5.56 5.81
CA ALA A 137 56.03 -5.00 6.42
C ALA A 137 57.31 -5.39 5.67
N ASN A 138 58.25 -4.45 5.58
CA ASN A 138 59.48 -4.50 4.79
C ASN A 138 59.35 -4.40 3.25
N VAL A 139 58.18 -4.15 2.65
CA VAL A 139 58.06 -3.97 1.19
C VAL A 139 57.49 -2.60 0.83
N LEU A 140 58.09 -1.95 -0.16
CA LEU A 140 57.59 -0.74 -0.80
C LEU A 140 57.47 -0.94 -2.32
N LYS A 141 56.51 -0.26 -2.97
CA LYS A 141 56.39 -0.19 -4.42
C LYS A 141 56.18 1.23 -4.88
N VAL A 142 56.92 1.65 -5.90
CA VAL A 142 56.86 2.99 -6.52
C VAL A 142 56.62 2.82 -8.02
N GLY A 143 55.77 3.66 -8.60
CA GLY A 143 55.50 3.74 -10.02
C GLY A 143 55.56 5.19 -10.50
N SER A 144 55.45 5.36 -11.82
CA SER A 144 55.46 6.64 -12.51
C SER A 144 54.73 6.44 -13.85
N PRO A 145 54.09 7.48 -14.43
CA PRO A 145 53.21 7.34 -15.58
C PRO A 145 53.93 6.89 -16.86
N ASP A 146 55.26 6.99 -16.93
CA ASP A 146 56.07 6.48 -18.02
C ASP A 146 56.20 4.94 -18.03
N ARG A 147 55.97 4.26 -16.89
CA ARG A 147 56.29 2.83 -16.67
C ARG A 147 55.05 1.93 -16.57
N ASP A 148 55.10 0.80 -17.27
CA ASP A 148 54.03 -0.19 -17.28
C ASP A 148 54.03 -1.13 -16.04
N ALA A 149 54.96 -0.95 -15.09
CA ALA A 149 55.08 -1.77 -13.88
C ALA A 149 55.66 -1.01 -12.68
N LEU A 150 55.24 -1.39 -11.46
CA LEU A 150 55.76 -0.81 -10.21
C LEU A 150 57.15 -1.38 -9.86
N THR A 151 58.12 -0.50 -9.64
CA THR A 151 59.44 -0.83 -9.07
C THR A 151 59.26 -1.25 -7.61
N THR A 152 59.75 -2.44 -7.24
CA THR A 152 59.58 -3.01 -5.89
C THR A 152 60.88 -2.93 -5.08
N TYR A 153 60.81 -2.28 -3.93
CA TYR A 153 61.93 -2.06 -3.02
C TYR A 153 61.77 -2.93 -1.76
N GLN A 154 62.87 -3.57 -1.34
CA GLN A 154 62.94 -4.34 -0.10
C GLN A 154 63.55 -3.47 1.00
N LEU A 155 62.76 -3.12 2.00
CA LEU A 155 63.18 -2.27 3.12
C LEU A 155 63.95 -3.10 4.17
N PRO A 156 64.82 -2.49 5.00
CA PRO A 156 65.51 -3.21 6.06
C PRO A 156 64.54 -3.82 7.09
N ALA A 157 64.92 -4.94 7.70
CA ALA A 157 64.02 -5.71 8.56
C ALA A 157 63.54 -4.93 9.80
N GLY A 158 62.21 -4.85 9.94
CA GLY A 158 61.49 -4.13 11.00
C GLY A 158 61.05 -2.72 10.62
N PHE A 159 61.30 -2.26 9.39
CA PHE A 159 60.88 -0.93 8.92
C PHE A 159 59.53 -0.95 8.18
N THR A 160 58.84 0.18 8.27
CA THR A 160 57.57 0.50 7.59
C THR A 160 57.64 1.90 6.99
N THR A 161 57.20 2.08 5.75
CA THR A 161 57.24 3.38 5.05
C THR A 161 56.18 4.34 5.59
N THR A 162 56.57 5.59 5.83
CA THR A 162 55.65 6.69 6.19
C THR A 162 55.39 7.65 5.03
N GLY A 163 56.26 7.68 4.03
CA GLY A 163 56.10 8.43 2.78
C GLY A 163 57.24 8.16 1.79
N VAL A 164 57.03 8.49 0.53
CA VAL A 164 58.05 8.46 -0.54
C VAL A 164 58.11 9.83 -1.21
N ALA A 165 59.27 10.48 -1.27
CA ALA A 165 59.45 11.85 -1.77
C ALA A 165 60.37 11.89 -3.00
N GLU A 166 60.60 13.11 -3.50
CA GLU A 166 61.60 13.43 -4.53
C GLU A 166 61.44 12.57 -5.81
N ASN A 167 60.23 12.57 -6.39
CA ASN A 167 59.93 11.79 -7.59
C ASN A 167 60.22 10.29 -7.43
N GLY A 168 59.96 9.75 -6.24
CA GLY A 168 60.16 8.35 -5.91
C GLY A 168 61.58 7.95 -5.47
N THR A 169 62.54 8.89 -5.36
CA THR A 169 63.95 8.56 -5.03
C THR A 169 64.29 8.58 -3.54
N ARG A 170 63.37 9.03 -2.67
CA ARG A 170 63.54 8.96 -1.21
C ARG A 170 62.37 8.22 -0.58
N ALA A 171 62.61 7.33 0.38
CA ALA A 171 61.57 6.88 1.31
C ALA A 171 61.94 7.23 2.74
N LEU A 172 60.96 7.75 3.49
CA LEU A 172 61.08 7.90 4.93
C LEU A 172 60.46 6.68 5.60
N VAL A 173 61.20 6.05 6.50
CA VAL A 173 60.79 4.80 7.15
C VAL A 173 60.87 4.89 8.67
N LEU A 174 59.94 4.22 9.34
CA LEU A 174 59.94 4.02 10.78
C LEU A 174 60.11 2.56 11.15
N LYS A 175 61.00 2.31 12.11
CA LYS A 175 61.16 1.03 12.81
C LYS A 175 60.64 1.15 14.23
N ARG A 176 59.56 0.42 14.53
CA ARG A 176 58.94 0.36 15.85
C ARG A 176 59.19 -1.02 16.47
N VAL A 177 59.70 -1.03 17.71
CA VAL A 177 59.97 -2.29 18.45
C VAL A 177 58.70 -2.86 19.07
N THR A 178 57.76 -1.99 19.47
CA THR A 178 56.37 -2.31 19.84
C THR A 178 55.47 -1.14 19.40
N SER A 179 54.15 -1.25 19.60
CA SER A 179 53.20 -0.13 19.41
C SER A 179 53.39 1.05 20.37
N THR A 180 54.22 0.91 21.41
CA THR A 180 54.45 1.90 22.48
C THR A 180 55.92 2.25 22.71
N ALA A 181 56.85 1.60 21.99
CA ALA A 181 58.28 1.86 22.08
C ALA A 181 58.70 3.04 21.17
N PRO A 182 59.85 3.69 21.44
CA PRO A 182 60.41 4.69 20.54
C PRO A 182 60.57 4.15 19.12
N ALA A 183 60.14 4.95 18.13
CA ALA A 183 60.40 4.65 16.73
C ALA A 183 61.77 5.21 16.33
N GLN A 184 62.58 4.42 15.64
CA GLN A 184 63.74 4.92 14.90
C GLN A 184 63.28 5.37 13.52
N VAL A 185 63.69 6.57 13.09
CA VAL A 185 63.50 7.05 11.72
C VAL A 185 64.80 6.92 10.94
N GLU A 186 64.70 6.47 9.69
CA GLU A 186 65.77 6.51 8.70
C GLU A 186 65.21 7.06 7.39
N VAL A 187 66.04 7.77 6.62
CA VAL A 187 65.76 8.06 5.21
C VAL A 187 66.43 6.97 4.37
N LEU A 188 65.81 6.57 3.26
CA LEU A 188 66.33 5.60 2.32
C LEU A 188 66.44 6.26 0.93
N ASP A 189 67.64 6.24 0.35
CA ASP A 189 67.87 6.47 -1.07
C ASP A 189 67.38 5.25 -1.86
N LEU A 190 66.53 5.48 -2.87
CA LEU A 190 65.87 4.46 -3.67
C LEU A 190 66.44 4.44 -5.09
N GLY A 191 67.32 3.49 -5.36
CA GLY A 191 67.98 3.36 -6.66
C GLY A 191 67.00 2.97 -7.77
N ALA A 192 67.25 3.44 -8.99
CA ALA A 192 66.41 3.11 -10.16
C ALA A 192 66.44 1.62 -10.55
N ASP A 193 67.38 0.85 -9.99
CA ASP A 193 67.54 -0.60 -10.12
C ASP A 193 66.80 -1.41 -9.04
N GLY A 194 66.12 -0.75 -8.09
CA GLY A 194 65.48 -1.38 -6.94
C GLY A 194 66.38 -1.50 -5.69
N SER A 195 67.60 -0.97 -5.72
CA SER A 195 68.48 -0.89 -4.55
C SER A 195 67.96 0.12 -3.50
N VAL A 196 68.40 -0.08 -2.25
CA VAL A 196 67.96 0.69 -1.09
C VAL A 196 69.17 1.00 -0.22
N THR A 197 69.50 2.28 -0.02
CA THR A 197 70.67 2.72 0.74
C THR A 197 70.25 3.64 1.90
N PRO A 198 70.52 3.30 3.17
CA PRO A 198 70.16 4.16 4.30
C PRO A 198 70.97 5.47 4.37
N VAL A 199 70.26 6.57 4.54
CA VAL A 199 70.77 7.91 4.87
C VAL A 199 70.44 8.16 6.35
N PRO A 200 71.44 8.15 7.27
CA PRO A 200 71.19 8.29 8.70
C PRO A 200 70.65 9.68 9.06
N VAL A 201 69.55 9.72 9.82
CA VAL A 201 69.00 10.99 10.32
C VAL A 201 69.86 11.49 11.49
N THR A 202 70.32 12.74 11.41
CA THR A 202 71.25 13.38 12.36
C THR A 202 70.69 14.73 12.84
N GLY A 203 71.25 15.31 13.91
CA GLY A 203 70.82 16.61 14.43
C GLY A 203 69.68 16.58 15.45
N LEU A 204 68.92 15.47 15.54
CA LEU A 204 67.94 15.27 16.61
C LEU A 204 68.62 15.18 18.00
N PRO A 205 68.00 15.69 19.08
CA PRO A 205 68.55 15.60 20.44
C PRO A 205 68.78 14.16 20.93
N GLU A 206 69.81 13.96 21.75
CA GLU A 206 70.03 12.68 22.42
C GLU A 206 68.82 12.29 23.28
N GLY A 207 68.34 11.05 23.14
CA GLY A 207 67.14 10.56 23.80
C GLY A 207 65.81 10.88 23.09
N ALA A 208 65.82 11.54 21.92
CA ALA A 208 64.61 11.86 21.17
C ALA A 208 63.77 10.61 20.81
N VAL A 209 62.58 10.52 21.39
CA VAL A 209 61.56 9.50 21.13
C VAL A 209 60.62 10.01 20.04
N ILE A 210 60.65 9.39 18.86
CA ILE A 210 59.76 9.76 17.76
C ILE A 210 58.38 9.14 17.99
N SER A 211 57.38 10.00 18.12
CA SER A 211 55.99 9.64 18.38
C SER A 211 55.19 9.45 17.09
N GLN A 212 55.41 10.34 16.12
CA GLN A 212 54.66 10.48 14.88
C GLN A 212 55.59 11.15 13.84
N VAL A 213 55.32 10.91 12.57
CA VAL A 213 56.00 11.61 11.47
C VAL A 213 54.91 12.21 10.59
N HIS A 214 55.01 13.51 10.36
CA HIS A 214 54.16 14.26 9.44
C HIS A 214 54.88 14.34 8.11
N THR A 215 54.58 13.36 7.26
CA THR A 215 55.08 13.26 5.90
C THR A 215 54.25 14.15 4.97
N GLY A 216 54.61 15.44 4.86
CA GLY A 216 54.16 16.35 3.78
C GLY A 216 54.78 15.99 2.43
N ILE A 217 54.75 14.70 2.11
CA ILE A 217 55.64 14.05 1.15
C ILE A 217 54.92 13.72 -0.16
N ASN A 218 53.60 13.58 -0.13
CA ASN A 218 52.80 13.53 -1.36
C ASN A 218 52.97 14.85 -2.16
N ASP A 219 53.18 15.94 -1.42
CA ASP A 219 53.48 17.31 -1.82
C ASP A 219 54.96 17.47 -2.28
N GLY A 220 55.72 16.36 -2.38
CA GLY A 220 57.06 16.23 -2.97
C GLY A 220 58.17 17.13 -2.41
N ALA A 221 57.98 17.76 -1.26
CA ALA A 221 59.00 18.55 -0.59
C ALA A 221 60.27 17.72 -0.29
N ARG A 222 61.45 18.33 -0.44
CA ARG A 222 62.76 17.74 -0.06
C ARG A 222 62.97 17.56 1.44
N HIS A 223 61.90 17.72 2.23
CA HIS A 223 61.93 17.67 3.68
C HIS A 223 60.75 16.86 4.23
N ALA A 224 60.88 16.37 5.46
CA ALA A 224 59.80 15.78 6.22
C ALA A 224 59.78 16.29 7.65
N LEU A 225 58.61 16.35 8.29
CA LEU A 225 58.48 16.86 9.64
C LEU A 225 58.33 15.73 10.67
N VAL A 226 59.31 15.59 11.57
CA VAL A 226 59.34 14.54 12.59
C VAL A 226 58.85 15.10 13.93
N ARG A 227 57.84 14.46 14.54
CA ARG A 227 57.29 14.83 15.84
C ARG A 227 57.87 13.94 16.95
N TYR A 228 58.68 14.52 17.82
CA TYR A 228 59.42 13.81 18.85
C TYR A 228 59.20 14.39 20.26
N GLN A 229 59.66 13.65 21.27
CA GLN A 229 59.76 14.09 22.67
C GLN A 229 61.17 13.76 23.18
N VAL A 230 61.84 14.66 23.89
CA VAL A 230 63.19 14.42 24.44
C VAL A 230 63.24 13.41 25.60
N ALA A 231 62.08 13.10 26.18
CA ALA A 231 61.88 12.03 27.15
C ALA A 231 60.39 11.64 27.17
N ALA A 232 60.05 10.47 27.71
CA ALA A 232 58.66 10.08 27.91
C ALA A 232 57.92 11.08 28.82
N GLY A 233 56.85 11.70 28.31
CA GLY A 233 56.10 12.73 29.03
C GLY A 233 56.67 14.16 28.92
N ALA A 234 57.75 14.38 28.16
CA ALA A 234 58.21 15.73 27.83
C ALA A 234 57.24 16.44 26.87
N ALA A 235 57.38 17.76 26.71
CA ALA A 235 56.67 18.50 25.68
C ALA A 235 56.91 17.91 24.28
N THR A 236 55.89 17.97 23.41
CA THR A 236 56.06 17.66 21.98
C THR A 236 57.01 18.70 21.37
N GLN A 237 57.89 18.25 20.47
CA GLN A 237 58.70 19.10 19.60
C GLN A 237 58.63 18.58 18.17
N TYR A 238 58.93 19.46 17.21
CA TYR A 238 59.07 19.11 15.80
C TYR A 238 60.48 19.40 15.32
N ALA A 239 60.96 18.61 14.36
CA ALA A 239 62.15 18.89 13.58
C ALA A 239 61.86 18.69 12.10
N LEU A 240 62.42 19.57 11.26
CA LEU A 240 62.41 19.44 9.81
C LEU A 240 63.65 18.63 9.39
N VAL A 241 63.44 17.47 8.79
CA VAL A 241 64.50 16.58 8.28
C VAL A 241 64.64 16.79 6.78
N ASP A 242 65.82 17.25 6.34
CA ASP A 242 66.22 17.29 4.93
C ASP A 242 66.49 15.87 4.42
N LEU A 243 65.87 15.49 3.29
CA LEU A 243 65.83 14.10 2.82
C LEU A 243 67.06 13.69 1.98
N ASP A 244 67.77 14.64 1.37
CA ASP A 244 69.05 14.39 0.71
C ASP A 244 70.18 14.13 1.73
N THR A 245 70.20 14.90 2.83
CA THR A 245 71.32 14.88 3.79
C THR A 245 71.04 14.13 5.10
N GLY A 246 69.77 13.87 5.42
CA GLY A 246 69.33 13.36 6.73
C GLY A 246 69.48 14.38 7.87
N ALA A 247 69.81 15.65 7.60
CA ALA A 247 70.00 16.66 8.64
C ALA A 247 68.64 17.13 9.21
N ALA A 248 68.47 17.04 10.53
CA ALA A 248 67.27 17.46 11.25
C ALA A 248 67.48 18.80 11.97
N THR A 249 66.66 19.80 11.63
CA THR A 249 66.62 21.11 12.29
C THR A 249 65.40 21.20 13.21
N THR A 250 65.62 21.23 14.52
CA THR A 250 64.55 21.43 15.52
C THR A 250 63.84 22.77 15.34
N ILE A 251 62.51 22.80 15.50
CA ILE A 251 61.67 23.99 15.52
C ILE A 251 61.34 24.32 16.99
N PRO A 252 62.16 25.14 17.70
CA PRO A 252 62.14 25.21 19.16
C PRO A 252 60.92 25.92 19.76
N TRP A 253 60.24 26.74 18.97
CA TRP A 253 59.06 27.53 19.36
C TRP A 253 57.74 26.78 19.15
N LEU A 254 57.73 25.67 18.40
CA LEU A 254 56.53 24.90 18.07
C LEU A 254 56.41 23.66 18.96
N ASN A 255 55.54 23.73 19.98
CA ASN A 255 55.43 22.70 21.03
C ASN A 255 54.01 22.10 21.20
N THR A 256 53.07 22.51 20.35
CA THR A 256 51.64 22.15 20.44
C THR A 256 51.30 20.87 19.67
N GLY A 257 50.12 20.30 19.95
CA GLY A 257 49.55 19.18 19.19
C GLY A 257 48.85 19.60 17.89
N ALA A 258 49.34 20.67 17.23
CA ALA A 258 48.74 21.22 16.01
C ALA A 258 48.77 20.23 14.83
N GLN A 259 47.81 20.34 13.91
CA GLN A 259 47.89 19.65 12.63
C GLN A 259 48.94 20.34 11.77
N MET A 260 49.95 19.58 11.33
CA MET A 260 51.08 20.11 10.56
C MET A 260 50.85 19.95 9.05
N LEU A 261 51.22 20.99 8.31
CA LEU A 261 51.21 21.10 6.86
C LEU A 261 52.61 21.49 6.38
N LEU A 262 53.03 21.04 5.20
CA LEU A 262 54.36 21.31 4.65
C LEU A 262 54.27 21.34 3.13
N THR A 263 54.63 22.47 2.52
CA THR A 263 54.77 22.62 1.06
C THR A 263 56.27 22.51 0.69
N PRO A 264 56.64 22.56 -0.60
CA PRO A 264 58.05 22.65 -0.99
C PRO A 264 58.80 23.87 -0.41
N SER A 265 58.07 24.95 -0.07
CA SER A 265 58.61 26.24 0.36
C SER A 265 58.33 26.62 1.82
N ASP A 266 57.23 26.12 2.43
CA ASP A 266 56.67 26.66 3.68
C ASP A 266 56.24 25.57 4.68
N VAL A 267 56.43 25.87 5.97
CA VAL A 267 55.90 25.09 7.09
C VAL A 267 54.66 25.80 7.63
N ALA A 268 53.53 25.12 7.63
CA ALA A 268 52.27 25.64 8.17
C ALA A 268 51.70 24.72 9.26
N TRP A 269 50.88 25.27 10.14
CA TRP A 269 50.21 24.52 11.20
C TRP A 269 48.83 25.08 11.51
N VAL A 270 47.91 24.18 11.87
CA VAL A 270 46.52 24.51 12.22
C VAL A 270 46.31 24.28 13.71
N VAL A 271 45.76 25.29 14.38
CA VAL A 271 45.26 25.22 15.76
C VAL A 271 43.73 25.36 15.70
N HIS A 272 43.04 24.26 15.96
CA HIS A 272 41.59 24.22 16.05
C HIS A 272 41.12 24.72 17.42
N ASP A 273 40.10 25.57 17.43
CA ASP A 273 39.39 26.02 18.63
C ASP A 273 37.92 25.61 18.56
N GLU A 274 37.59 24.51 19.24
CA GLU A 274 36.23 23.99 19.39
C GLU A 274 35.27 25.01 20.04
N THR A 275 35.77 25.98 20.80
CA THR A 275 34.94 26.96 21.53
C THR A 275 34.46 28.12 20.66
N THR A 276 35.24 28.50 19.63
CA THR A 276 34.84 29.47 18.61
C THR A 276 34.39 28.82 17.30
N SER A 277 34.61 27.50 17.14
CA SER A 277 34.41 26.78 15.87
C SER A 277 35.24 27.38 14.74
N THR A 278 36.54 27.54 14.97
CA THR A 278 37.50 28.06 13.98
C THR A 278 38.83 27.31 13.97
N GLY A 279 39.44 27.19 12.79
CA GLY A 279 40.82 26.77 12.59
C GLY A 279 41.70 27.98 12.35
N VAL A 280 42.70 28.20 13.21
CA VAL A 280 43.72 29.23 13.01
C VAL A 280 44.91 28.59 12.31
N VAL A 281 45.17 28.97 11.06
CA VAL A 281 46.30 28.49 10.27
C VAL A 281 47.40 29.53 10.29
N SER A 282 48.61 29.12 10.67
CA SER A 282 49.82 29.95 10.69
C SER A 282 50.92 29.33 9.83
N MET A 283 51.74 30.15 9.18
CA MET A 283 52.75 29.72 8.20
C MET A 283 54.05 30.52 8.27
N LEU A 284 55.18 29.85 8.00
CA LEU A 284 56.51 30.43 7.85
C LEU A 284 57.33 29.72 6.76
N PRO A 285 58.19 30.45 6.01
CA PRO A 285 59.10 29.84 5.04
C PRO A 285 60.05 28.82 5.67
N VAL A 286 60.24 27.69 4.98
CA VAL A 286 61.21 26.64 5.33
C VAL A 286 62.63 27.21 5.43
N SER A 287 62.99 28.17 4.58
CA SER A 287 64.29 28.86 4.65
C SER A 287 64.54 29.49 6.02
N ALA A 288 63.55 30.19 6.58
CA ALA A 288 63.64 30.83 7.90
C ALA A 288 63.75 29.82 9.04
N VAL A 289 63.21 28.61 8.87
CA VAL A 289 63.39 27.51 9.83
C VAL A 289 64.82 26.97 9.76
N LEU A 290 65.38 26.81 8.57
CA LEU A 290 66.71 26.25 8.33
C LEU A 290 67.86 27.20 8.67
N ASP A 291 67.71 28.51 8.45
CA ASP A 291 68.71 29.52 8.82
C ASP A 291 68.58 30.00 10.28
N GLY A 292 67.53 29.58 10.98
CA GLY A 292 67.26 29.90 12.38
C GLY A 292 66.58 31.25 12.63
N THR A 293 66.24 32.02 11.59
CA THR A 293 65.59 33.34 11.73
C THR A 293 64.10 33.24 12.12
N ALA A 294 63.46 32.09 11.94
CA ALA A 294 62.03 31.86 12.25
C ALA A 294 61.63 32.24 13.69
N ALA A 295 62.53 32.15 14.67
CA ALA A 295 62.25 32.56 16.05
C ALA A 295 62.09 34.09 16.25
N ALA A 296 62.45 34.89 15.24
CA ALA A 296 62.26 36.34 15.19
C ALA A 296 61.24 36.79 14.12
N ALA A 297 60.74 35.86 13.31
CA ALA A 297 59.70 36.13 12.31
C ALA A 297 58.30 35.99 12.93
N ALA A 298 57.40 36.92 12.61
CA ALA A 298 55.97 36.72 12.88
C ALA A 298 55.39 35.80 11.78
N PRO A 299 54.68 34.72 12.12
CA PRO A 299 54.04 33.88 11.12
C PRO A 299 52.88 34.61 10.43
N ALA A 300 52.78 34.44 9.12
CA ALA A 300 51.56 34.81 8.40
C ALA A 300 50.43 33.94 8.94
N THR A 301 49.27 34.52 9.26
CA THR A 301 48.21 33.81 10.01
C THR A 301 46.83 34.22 9.51
N VAL A 302 45.95 33.24 9.30
CA VAL A 302 44.57 33.44 8.88
C VAL A 302 43.63 32.53 9.68
N THR A 303 42.39 32.99 9.92
CA THR A 303 41.37 32.26 10.68
C THR A 303 40.27 31.80 9.74
N VAL A 304 39.95 30.51 9.76
CA VAL A 304 38.94 29.87 8.91
C VAL A 304 37.78 29.35 9.78
N PRO A 305 36.50 29.58 9.42
CA PRO A 305 35.37 28.98 10.13
C PRO A 305 35.31 27.45 9.96
N GLU A 306 35.08 26.74 11.06
CA GLU A 306 34.92 25.28 11.10
C GLU A 306 33.54 24.90 11.68
N PRO A 307 32.45 25.03 10.91
CA PRO A 307 31.10 24.75 11.41
C PRO A 307 30.91 23.28 11.77
N SER A 308 30.06 22.99 12.75
CA SER A 308 29.84 21.62 13.22
C SER A 308 29.17 20.73 12.16
N GLY A 309 29.67 19.51 12.02
CA GLY A 309 29.18 18.54 11.03
C GLY A 309 29.82 18.64 9.64
N VAL A 310 30.89 19.40 9.47
CA VAL A 310 31.81 19.26 8.32
C VAL A 310 33.23 18.95 8.79
N THR A 311 34.07 18.45 7.89
CA THR A 311 35.52 18.33 8.06
C THR A 311 36.20 19.31 7.10
N THR A 312 37.09 20.16 7.61
CA THR A 312 37.85 21.12 6.80
C THR A 312 39.24 20.58 6.47
N THR A 313 39.65 20.70 5.21
CA THR A 313 40.98 20.32 4.70
C THR A 313 41.70 21.56 4.20
N TYR A 314 42.95 21.75 4.64
CA TYR A 314 43.73 22.96 4.44
C TYR A 314 44.93 22.74 3.50
N ARG A 315 45.09 23.59 2.48
CA ARG A 315 46.20 23.57 1.52
C ARG A 315 46.72 24.98 1.22
N PRO A 316 47.93 25.35 1.66
CA PRO A 316 48.56 26.62 1.26
C PRO A 316 48.99 26.60 -0.21
N VAL A 317 48.84 27.72 -0.91
CA VAL A 317 49.32 27.98 -2.28
C VAL A 317 49.98 29.36 -2.29
N GLY A 318 51.28 29.44 -2.06
CA GLY A 318 51.94 30.73 -1.84
C GLY A 318 51.41 31.42 -0.59
N ASP A 319 50.99 32.68 -0.71
CA ASP A 319 50.31 33.47 0.34
C ASP A 319 48.78 33.33 0.35
N HIS A 320 48.24 32.36 -0.38
CA HIS A 320 46.84 31.92 -0.32
C HIS A 320 46.67 30.64 0.51
N LEU A 321 45.47 30.43 1.06
CA LEU A 321 45.09 29.20 1.79
C LEU A 321 43.76 28.68 1.28
N LEU A 322 43.77 27.50 0.67
CA LEU A 322 42.57 26.84 0.20
C LEU A 322 42.01 25.93 1.31
N ALA A 323 40.80 26.26 1.76
CA ALA A 323 40.03 25.52 2.74
C ALA A 323 38.87 24.80 2.05
N GLY A 324 38.95 23.46 1.96
CA GLY A 324 37.90 22.60 1.41
C GLY A 324 37.05 21.97 2.52
N THR A 325 35.74 22.15 2.49
CA THR A 325 34.80 21.54 3.45
C THR A 325 34.11 20.31 2.88
N ALA A 326 33.98 19.27 3.70
CA ALA A 326 33.26 18.04 3.35
C ALA A 326 32.23 17.66 4.43
N ARG A 327 30.99 17.35 4.03
CA ARG A 327 29.91 16.87 4.92
C ARG A 327 30.33 15.65 5.76
N TYR A 328 29.99 15.66 7.04
CA TYR A 328 30.11 14.49 7.93
C TYR A 328 28.77 14.22 8.65
N GLY A 329 28.39 12.95 8.75
CA GLY A 329 27.10 12.56 9.33
C GLY A 329 25.90 13.08 8.53
N THR A 330 24.95 13.71 9.21
CA THR A 330 23.68 14.19 8.64
C THR A 330 23.66 15.70 8.34
N SER A 331 24.82 16.30 8.06
CA SER A 331 24.93 17.74 7.78
C SER A 331 24.40 18.10 6.39
N THR A 332 23.67 19.22 6.29
CA THR A 332 23.15 19.76 5.03
C THR A 332 24.02 20.87 4.43
N ALA A 333 25.04 21.36 5.13
CA ALA A 333 25.94 22.40 4.63
C ALA A 333 26.64 21.95 3.33
N PRO A 334 26.77 22.81 2.29
CA PRO A 334 27.43 22.43 1.04
C PRO A 334 28.91 22.08 1.24
N ASN A 335 29.44 21.21 0.36
CA ASN A 335 30.89 21.03 0.21
C ASN A 335 31.41 22.22 -0.60
N THR A 336 32.34 23.00 -0.06
CA THR A 336 32.84 24.24 -0.69
C THR A 336 34.35 24.33 -0.64
N LEU A 337 34.97 25.00 -1.62
CA LEU A 337 36.37 25.38 -1.61
C LEU A 337 36.45 26.90 -1.48
N VAL A 338 37.14 27.39 -0.46
CA VAL A 338 37.26 28.83 -0.17
C VAL A 338 38.74 29.20 -0.06
N ASP A 339 39.13 30.26 -0.74
CA ASP A 339 40.42 30.92 -0.59
C ASP A 339 40.42 31.90 0.57
N HIS A 340 41.48 31.86 1.38
CA HIS A 340 41.73 32.70 2.54
C HIS A 340 43.14 33.33 2.45
N PRO A 341 43.30 34.54 1.86
CA PRO A 341 44.60 35.19 1.71
C PRO A 341 45.28 35.51 3.05
N PHE A 342 46.52 35.04 3.25
CA PHE A 342 47.32 35.28 4.46
C PHE A 342 47.70 36.76 4.66
N GLY A 343 47.75 37.55 3.59
CA GLY A 343 48.02 38.99 3.65
C GLY A 343 46.87 39.85 4.20
N GLY A 344 45.68 39.27 4.35
CA GLY A 344 44.45 39.95 4.72
C GLY A 344 43.62 40.40 3.51
N GLY A 345 42.37 39.96 3.48
CA GLY A 345 41.38 40.22 2.44
C GLY A 345 40.07 39.51 2.79
N ASP A 346 39.01 39.74 2.02
CA ASP A 346 37.75 38.99 2.17
C ASP A 346 37.91 37.59 1.53
N PRO A 347 37.53 36.49 2.22
CA PRO A 347 37.62 35.15 1.65
C PRO A 347 36.76 34.96 0.40
N THR A 348 37.29 34.23 -0.59
CA THR A 348 36.64 34.05 -1.90
C THR A 348 36.25 32.58 -2.11
N THR A 349 34.97 32.30 -2.34
CA THR A 349 34.51 30.95 -2.70
C THR A 349 34.92 30.63 -4.14
N LEU A 350 35.74 29.58 -4.29
CA LEU A 350 36.22 29.06 -5.58
C LEU A 350 35.26 27.99 -6.13
N MET A 351 34.76 27.10 -5.26
CA MET A 351 33.79 26.06 -5.60
C MET A 351 32.63 26.06 -4.59
N GLY A 352 31.40 26.01 -5.10
CA GLY A 352 30.16 26.06 -4.32
C GLY A 352 29.54 24.69 -4.02
N ALA A 353 29.90 23.65 -4.76
CA ALA A 353 29.37 22.29 -4.58
C ALA A 353 30.40 21.19 -4.88
N ASP A 354 30.06 19.97 -4.42
CA ASP A 354 30.69 18.67 -4.68
C ASP A 354 32.22 18.60 -4.64
N VAL A 355 32.82 19.43 -3.78
CA VAL A 355 34.28 19.49 -3.58
C VAL A 355 34.84 18.18 -3.03
N SER A 356 35.45 17.40 -3.91
CA SER A 356 36.45 16.38 -3.59
C SER A 356 37.71 17.12 -3.11
N GLY A 357 38.05 16.92 -1.84
CA GLY A 357 38.91 17.84 -1.07
C GLY A 357 40.29 18.12 -1.68
N PRO A 358 40.87 19.31 -1.42
CA PRO A 358 42.04 19.79 -2.16
C PRO A 358 43.31 18.94 -1.94
N PHE A 359 43.99 18.60 -3.03
CA PHE A 359 45.22 17.80 -3.11
C PHE A 359 46.41 18.68 -3.52
N SER A 360 47.46 18.72 -2.70
CA SER A 360 48.70 19.42 -3.09
C SER A 360 49.41 18.72 -4.25
N VAL A 361 50.14 19.52 -5.02
CA VAL A 361 51.07 19.11 -6.07
C VAL A 361 52.49 19.54 -5.69
N SER A 362 53.51 18.81 -6.14
CA SER A 362 54.90 19.03 -5.71
C SER A 362 55.64 20.24 -6.30
N ASP A 363 54.95 21.04 -7.12
CA ASP A 363 55.37 22.38 -7.53
C ASP A 363 54.78 23.51 -6.64
N GLY A 364 53.92 23.17 -5.68
CA GLY A 364 53.19 24.12 -4.84
C GLY A 364 51.78 24.47 -5.34
N SER A 365 51.33 23.91 -6.46
CA SER A 365 49.94 24.03 -6.91
C SER A 365 49.00 23.07 -6.16
N VAL A 366 47.68 23.26 -6.31
CA VAL A 366 46.65 22.41 -5.69
C VAL A 366 45.61 21.98 -6.71
N LEU A 367 45.29 20.69 -6.76
CA LEU A 367 44.11 20.19 -7.46
C LEU A 367 42.88 20.19 -6.54
N ALA A 368 41.72 20.47 -7.11
CA ALA A 368 40.43 20.09 -6.52
C ALA A 368 39.48 19.60 -7.63
N VAL A 369 38.46 18.82 -7.25
CA VAL A 369 37.36 18.42 -8.15
C VAL A 369 36.06 18.92 -7.57
N GLY A 370 35.24 19.59 -8.37
CA GLY A 370 33.97 20.19 -7.94
C GLY A 370 33.52 21.24 -8.94
N GLY A 371 32.62 22.15 -8.54
CA GLY A 371 32.15 23.21 -9.43
C GLY A 371 31.46 24.37 -8.70
N ALA A 372 30.89 25.28 -9.48
CA ALA A 372 30.13 26.42 -8.97
C ALA A 372 28.78 26.01 -8.35
N ASP A 373 28.15 24.96 -8.89
CA ASP A 373 26.90 24.36 -8.44
C ASP A 373 26.94 22.83 -8.59
N ASP A 374 25.87 22.14 -8.16
CA ASP A 374 25.74 20.68 -8.13
C ASP A 374 25.37 20.06 -9.49
N THR A 375 25.44 20.83 -10.59
CA THR A 375 25.12 20.36 -11.95
C THR A 375 26.34 20.24 -12.87
N VAL A 376 27.43 20.93 -12.55
CA VAL A 376 28.71 20.92 -13.29
C VAL A 376 29.85 20.58 -12.34
N SER A 377 30.69 19.63 -12.73
CA SER A 377 31.91 19.27 -12.00
C SER A 377 33.09 19.22 -12.97
N GLN A 378 34.22 19.75 -12.52
CA GLN A 378 35.44 19.91 -13.28
C GLN A 378 36.63 19.61 -12.37
N VAL A 379 37.76 19.23 -12.96
CA VAL A 379 39.04 19.17 -12.26
C VAL A 379 39.76 20.49 -12.46
N HIS A 380 40.07 21.18 -11.38
CA HIS A 380 40.74 22.48 -11.36
C HIS A 380 42.15 22.36 -10.78
N ARG A 381 43.09 23.15 -11.28
CA ARG A 381 44.43 23.35 -10.72
C ARG A 381 44.62 24.82 -10.37
N TYR A 382 44.84 25.08 -9.08
CA TYR A 382 45.11 26.40 -8.55
C TYR A 382 46.62 26.63 -8.43
N THR A 383 47.10 27.72 -9.01
CA THR A 383 48.53 28.10 -9.08
C THR A 383 48.72 29.55 -8.67
N LEU A 384 49.79 29.87 -7.93
CA LEU A 384 50.16 31.27 -7.68
C LEU A 384 50.76 31.88 -8.95
N ALA A 385 50.14 32.95 -9.45
CA ALA A 385 50.63 33.75 -10.56
C ALA A 385 51.80 34.67 -10.13
N ALA A 386 52.57 35.13 -11.11
CA ALA A 386 53.77 35.94 -10.87
C ALA A 386 53.51 37.36 -10.30
N ASP A 387 52.24 37.78 -10.21
CA ASP A 387 51.80 39.02 -9.58
C ASP A 387 51.22 38.83 -8.16
N GLY A 388 51.17 37.60 -7.65
CA GLY A 388 50.58 37.25 -6.35
C GLY A 388 49.07 37.02 -6.39
N THR A 389 48.47 36.81 -7.56
CA THR A 389 47.08 36.33 -7.67
C THR A 389 47.01 34.80 -7.74
N LEU A 390 45.87 34.23 -7.35
CA LEU A 390 45.58 32.81 -7.56
C LEU A 390 44.98 32.61 -8.96
N ASP A 391 45.69 31.91 -9.83
CA ASP A 391 45.21 31.48 -11.15
C ASP A 391 44.46 30.14 -11.00
N ASP A 392 43.36 29.99 -11.74
CA ASP A 392 42.48 28.82 -11.72
C ASP A 392 42.35 28.21 -13.11
N ALA A 393 43.01 27.08 -13.32
CA ALA A 393 43.05 26.38 -14.59
C ALA A 393 42.20 25.11 -14.57
N THR A 394 41.12 25.07 -15.35
CA THR A 394 40.39 23.83 -15.65
C THR A 394 41.31 22.84 -16.38
N VAL A 395 41.58 21.71 -15.73
CA VAL A 395 42.39 20.60 -16.24
C VAL A 395 41.56 19.63 -17.07
N LEU A 396 40.34 19.33 -16.62
CA LEU A 396 39.47 18.34 -17.24
C LEU A 396 37.99 18.68 -16.99
N ASP A 397 37.23 18.81 -18.08
CA ASP A 397 35.77 18.81 -18.04
C ASP A 397 35.27 17.39 -17.77
N LEU A 398 34.41 17.22 -16.75
CA LEU A 398 33.76 15.96 -16.46
C LEU A 398 32.32 16.04 -17.01
N PRO A 399 31.97 15.30 -18.07
CA PRO A 399 30.61 15.31 -18.60
C PRO A 399 29.67 14.51 -17.68
N PRO A 400 28.43 14.95 -17.44
CA PRO A 400 27.45 14.19 -16.66
C PRO A 400 27.27 12.78 -17.23
N LEU A 401 27.34 11.77 -16.37
CA LEU A 401 27.02 10.40 -16.76
C LEU A 401 25.49 10.21 -16.72
N PRO A 402 24.82 9.94 -17.85
CA PRO A 402 23.38 9.70 -17.86
C PRO A 402 23.05 8.41 -17.11
N SER A 403 21.92 8.39 -16.39
CA SER A 403 21.33 7.13 -15.93
C SER A 403 20.96 6.23 -17.12
N SER A 404 20.86 4.93 -16.85
CA SER A 404 20.38 3.94 -17.82
C SER A 404 19.14 3.24 -17.30
N ASN A 405 18.16 3.00 -18.17
CA ASN A 405 16.99 2.19 -17.85
C ASN A 405 17.43 0.80 -17.38
N ALA A 406 16.89 0.37 -16.23
CA ALA A 406 17.11 -0.93 -15.63
C ALA A 406 15.82 -1.79 -15.60
N GLY A 407 14.63 -1.20 -15.64
CA GLY A 407 13.37 -1.92 -15.43
C GLY A 407 12.15 -1.02 -15.63
N LEU A 408 11.06 -1.60 -16.12
CA LEU A 408 9.80 -0.89 -16.37
C LEU A 408 8.61 -1.76 -15.97
N SER A 409 7.68 -1.22 -15.18
CA SER A 409 6.40 -1.90 -14.93
C SER A 409 5.24 -0.93 -14.99
N LEU A 410 4.06 -1.42 -15.35
CA LEU A 410 2.87 -0.62 -15.57
C LEU A 410 1.64 -1.41 -15.09
N ASP A 411 0.86 -0.81 -14.20
CA ASP A 411 -0.27 -1.48 -13.55
C ASP A 411 -1.22 -0.47 -12.89
N HIS A 412 -2.53 -0.66 -13.06
CA HIS A 412 -3.58 0.22 -12.52
C HIS A 412 -3.31 1.73 -12.77
N GLY A 413 -2.87 2.10 -13.97
CA GLY A 413 -2.56 3.48 -14.34
C GLY A 413 -1.33 4.08 -13.63
N TYR A 414 -0.49 3.25 -12.99
CA TYR A 414 0.80 3.64 -12.43
C TYR A 414 1.95 3.02 -13.23
N LEU A 415 2.74 3.87 -13.86
CA LEU A 415 4.03 3.51 -14.46
C LEU A 415 5.13 3.55 -13.41
N ARG A 416 6.05 2.59 -13.43
CA ARG A 416 7.21 2.52 -12.56
C ARG A 416 8.47 2.30 -13.40
N HIS A 417 9.45 3.18 -13.24
CA HIS A 417 10.72 3.17 -13.98
C HIS A 417 11.87 2.98 -13.00
N VAL A 418 12.71 1.97 -13.24
CA VAL A 418 13.93 1.72 -12.47
C VAL A 418 15.10 2.19 -13.30
N GLN A 419 15.97 3.00 -12.72
CA GLN A 419 17.17 3.50 -13.39
C GLN A 419 18.43 3.09 -12.62
N ASN A 420 19.48 2.69 -13.33
CA ASN A 420 20.83 2.61 -12.76
C ASN A 420 21.43 4.02 -12.71
N ILE A 421 21.79 4.46 -11.50
CA ILE A 421 22.49 5.70 -11.21
C ILE A 421 24.01 5.42 -11.21
N PRO A 422 24.82 6.16 -12.01
CA PRO A 422 26.27 6.06 -11.99
C PRO A 422 26.85 6.40 -10.61
N VAL A 423 27.63 5.50 -10.02
CA VAL A 423 28.18 5.62 -8.66
C VAL A 423 29.44 6.47 -8.60
N THR A 424 29.49 7.38 -7.63
CA THR A 424 30.69 8.10 -7.22
C THR A 424 31.59 7.19 -6.36
N GLY A 425 32.85 7.02 -6.75
CA GLY A 425 33.83 6.24 -5.99
C GLY A 425 33.54 4.73 -5.87
N ILE A 426 33.85 4.16 -4.70
CA ILE A 426 33.99 2.70 -4.47
C ILE A 426 32.66 2.01 -4.04
N GLN A 427 31.50 2.54 -4.41
CA GLN A 427 30.19 1.94 -4.08
C GLN A 427 29.59 1.17 -5.25
N SER A 428 28.64 0.27 -4.97
CA SER A 428 27.90 -0.48 -6.00
C SER A 428 26.83 0.41 -6.64
N PRO A 429 26.57 0.31 -7.97
CA PRO A 429 25.59 1.13 -8.68
C PRO A 429 24.28 1.33 -7.92
N GLY A 430 23.93 2.60 -7.67
CA GLY A 430 22.65 2.96 -7.08
C GLY A 430 21.54 2.66 -8.07
N GLN A 431 20.37 2.25 -7.58
CA GLN A 431 19.20 2.04 -8.43
C GLN A 431 18.02 2.79 -7.84
N ALA A 432 17.52 3.79 -8.57
CA ALA A 432 16.35 4.56 -8.16
C ALA A 432 15.07 3.96 -8.76
N VAL A 433 13.94 4.16 -8.06
CA VAL A 433 12.62 3.74 -8.52
C VAL A 433 11.70 4.96 -8.56
N TYR A 434 11.28 5.33 -9.77
CA TYR A 434 10.35 6.40 -10.04
C TYR A 434 8.93 5.81 -10.24
N ASN A 435 7.89 6.53 -9.83
CA ASN A 435 6.50 6.09 -9.90
C ASN A 435 5.60 7.23 -10.38
N PHE A 436 4.98 7.07 -11.56
CA PHE A 436 4.20 8.09 -12.25
C PHE A 436 2.73 7.66 -12.38
N PRO A 437 1.76 8.42 -11.86
CA PRO A 437 0.39 8.31 -12.31
C PRO A 437 0.28 8.73 -13.78
N ILE A 438 -0.51 7.99 -14.57
CA ILE A 438 -0.79 8.29 -15.98
C ILE A 438 -2.01 9.22 -16.13
N ALA A 439 -2.89 9.25 -15.12
CA ALA A 439 -4.12 10.03 -15.11
C ALA A 439 -3.91 11.51 -15.55
N PRO A 440 -4.75 12.05 -16.46
CA PRO A 440 -4.60 13.40 -16.99
C PRO A 440 -4.54 14.48 -15.90
N GLY A 441 -3.61 15.42 -16.04
CA GLY A 441 -3.42 16.53 -15.10
C GLY A 441 -2.67 16.20 -13.80
N THR A 442 -2.02 15.03 -13.72
CA THR A 442 -1.10 14.70 -12.62
C THR A 442 0.35 15.06 -12.97
N ASP A 443 0.93 15.98 -12.19
CA ASP A 443 2.32 16.43 -12.35
C ASP A 443 3.32 15.29 -12.16
N ALA A 444 4.40 15.30 -12.93
CA ALA A 444 5.40 14.22 -12.94
C ALA A 444 6.38 14.25 -11.74
N THR A 445 6.33 15.28 -10.90
CA THR A 445 7.34 15.53 -9.86
C THR A 445 6.89 15.15 -8.46
N SER A 446 7.36 13.97 -8.01
CA SER A 446 7.38 13.48 -6.62
C SER A 446 6.08 13.02 -5.96
N GLY A 447 6.19 11.92 -5.21
CA GLY A 447 5.53 11.77 -3.91
C GLY A 447 4.08 11.26 -3.86
N ALA A 448 3.36 11.13 -4.98
CA ALA A 448 2.01 10.56 -5.00
C ALA A 448 2.02 9.04 -4.74
N GLN A 449 2.10 8.64 -3.46
CA GLN A 449 2.12 7.24 -3.02
C GLN A 449 0.78 6.55 -3.34
N PRO A 450 0.76 5.46 -4.13
CA PRO A 450 -0.29 4.45 -4.02
C PRO A 450 -0.29 3.88 -2.59
N PHE A 451 -1.44 3.39 -2.10
CA PHE A 451 -1.61 2.70 -0.81
C PHE A 451 -1.23 3.46 0.48
N GLY A 452 -0.59 4.63 0.41
CA GLY A 452 -0.11 5.36 1.59
C GLY A 452 1.05 4.67 2.35
N SER A 453 1.57 3.57 1.80
CA SER A 453 2.77 2.88 2.29
C SER A 453 3.96 3.29 1.42
N PRO A 454 5.15 3.55 1.98
CA PRO A 454 6.27 4.04 1.19
C PRO A 454 6.80 2.94 0.27
N HIS A 455 6.72 3.17 -1.04
CA HIS A 455 7.59 2.47 -2.00
C HIS A 455 9.06 2.85 -1.71
N PRO A 456 10.02 1.92 -1.86
CA PRO A 456 11.44 2.25 -1.75
C PRO A 456 11.85 3.17 -2.91
N SER A 457 12.38 4.35 -2.59
CA SER A 457 12.93 5.29 -3.59
C SER A 457 14.21 4.78 -4.26
N SER A 458 14.88 3.80 -3.63
CA SER A 458 16.02 3.09 -4.19
C SER A 458 16.02 1.61 -3.81
N LEU A 459 16.53 0.76 -4.71
CA LEU A 459 16.67 -0.67 -4.47
C LEU A 459 17.99 -0.98 -3.73
N PRO A 460 18.03 -2.02 -2.87
CA PRO A 460 19.24 -2.42 -2.18
C PRO A 460 20.22 -3.08 -3.15
N ALA A 461 21.54 -2.88 -2.95
CA ALA A 461 22.60 -3.46 -3.78
C ALA A 461 22.66 -5.02 -3.78
N THR A 462 21.80 -5.69 -3.02
CA THR A 462 21.60 -7.15 -3.04
C THR A 462 20.46 -7.61 -3.97
N VAL A 463 19.78 -6.70 -4.66
CA VAL A 463 18.71 -7.05 -5.62
C VAL A 463 19.23 -7.94 -6.76
N LEU A 464 18.42 -8.91 -7.19
CA LEU A 464 18.82 -9.85 -8.25
C LEU A 464 18.63 -9.24 -9.65
N PRO A 465 19.60 -9.39 -10.57
CA PRO A 465 19.48 -8.88 -11.93
C PRO A 465 18.50 -9.72 -12.78
N CYS A 466 17.95 -9.12 -13.84
CA CYS A 466 16.99 -9.76 -14.76
C CYS A 466 17.61 -10.92 -15.56
N GLU A 467 18.93 -10.88 -15.75
CA GLU A 467 19.78 -11.86 -16.42
C GLU A 467 21.20 -11.75 -15.84
N ALA A 468 21.96 -12.85 -15.78
CA ALA A 468 23.28 -12.87 -15.17
C ALA A 468 24.29 -11.99 -15.93
N GLY A 469 24.89 -11.01 -15.23
CA GLY A 469 25.85 -10.06 -15.83
C GLY A 469 25.21 -8.86 -16.54
N LYS A 470 23.92 -8.61 -16.38
CA LYS A 470 23.20 -7.46 -16.93
C LYS A 470 22.73 -6.51 -15.82
N SER A 471 22.86 -5.20 -16.03
CA SER A 471 22.39 -4.16 -15.10
C SER A 471 20.89 -3.85 -15.25
N CYS A 472 20.06 -4.88 -15.17
CA CYS A 472 18.61 -4.81 -15.36
C CYS A 472 17.90 -5.48 -14.17
N ILE A 473 16.68 -5.05 -13.82
CA ILE A 473 15.92 -5.55 -12.67
C ILE A 473 14.49 -5.87 -13.09
N ARG A 474 14.01 -7.10 -12.81
CA ARG A 474 12.59 -7.43 -12.95
C ARG A 474 11.81 -6.95 -11.74
N ILE A 475 11.28 -5.74 -11.84
CA ILE A 475 10.15 -5.32 -11.02
C ILE A 475 8.85 -5.89 -11.59
N VAL A 476 8.10 -6.62 -10.77
CA VAL A 476 6.74 -7.07 -11.12
C VAL A 476 5.75 -6.16 -10.41
N PRO A 477 4.66 -5.69 -11.07
CA PRO A 477 3.58 -5.02 -10.37
C PRO A 477 3.00 -5.95 -9.32
N GLY A 478 2.90 -5.47 -8.08
CA GLY A 478 2.62 -6.33 -6.94
C GLY A 478 1.29 -6.02 -6.24
N ASN A 479 1.24 -6.50 -5.01
CA ASN A 479 0.09 -6.51 -4.12
C ASN A 479 -0.23 -5.11 -3.51
N TRP A 480 -1.13 -5.09 -2.53
CA TRP A 480 -1.50 -3.93 -1.68
C TRP A 480 -0.33 -3.11 -1.11
N TYR A 481 0.89 -3.64 -1.11
CA TYR A 481 2.06 -2.99 -0.52
C TYR A 481 2.97 -2.37 -1.59
N GLY A 482 2.76 -2.71 -2.88
CA GLY A 482 3.43 -2.10 -4.02
C GLY A 482 4.25 -3.08 -4.86
N THR A 483 5.32 -2.58 -5.46
CA THR A 483 6.20 -3.31 -6.40
C THR A 483 6.86 -4.53 -5.74
N SER A 484 6.96 -5.64 -6.47
CA SER A 484 7.68 -6.84 -6.03
C SER A 484 9.01 -7.05 -6.76
N TYR A 485 10.05 -7.45 -6.03
CA TYR A 485 11.39 -7.77 -6.53
C TYR A 485 12.08 -8.82 -5.64
N LEU A 486 13.21 -9.40 -6.10
CA LEU A 486 13.99 -10.37 -5.33
C LEU A 486 15.35 -9.82 -4.88
N THR A 487 15.82 -10.20 -3.69
CA THR A 487 17.20 -9.98 -3.22
C THR A 487 17.94 -11.29 -2.98
N ALA A 488 19.27 -11.22 -2.96
CA ALA A 488 20.14 -12.19 -2.32
C ALA A 488 20.10 -11.97 -0.80
N GLY A 489 19.69 -13.01 -0.07
CA GLY A 489 19.56 -12.98 1.37
C GLY A 489 20.84 -13.34 2.11
N THR A 490 20.98 -12.84 3.33
CA THR A 490 22.22 -12.94 4.12
C THR A 490 22.62 -14.37 4.51
N SER A 491 21.69 -15.33 4.46
CA SER A 491 21.91 -16.73 4.86
C SER A 491 22.05 -17.69 3.66
N GLY A 492 22.32 -17.17 2.46
CA GLY A 492 22.40 -17.98 1.22
C GLY A 492 21.03 -18.34 0.63
N ASN A 493 19.96 -17.74 1.15
CA ASN A 493 18.62 -17.72 0.61
C ASN A 493 18.46 -16.59 -0.43
N SER A 494 17.29 -16.50 -1.03
CA SER A 494 16.76 -15.25 -1.57
C SER A 494 15.59 -14.76 -0.70
N GLU A 495 15.22 -13.50 -0.86
CA GLU A 495 13.98 -12.94 -0.30
C GLU A 495 13.15 -12.33 -1.44
N ILE A 496 11.82 -12.44 -1.34
CA ILE A 496 10.91 -11.60 -2.14
C ILE A 496 10.46 -10.43 -1.28
N HIS A 497 10.65 -9.22 -1.83
CA HIS A 497 10.13 -7.99 -1.27
C HIS A 497 8.84 -7.65 -2.00
N SER A 498 7.84 -7.17 -1.28
CA SER A 498 6.62 -6.58 -1.84
C SER A 498 6.24 -5.38 -0.98
N GLY A 499 6.60 -4.19 -1.45
CA GLY A 499 6.49 -2.97 -0.65
C GLY A 499 7.33 -3.02 0.62
N GLN A 500 6.67 -3.04 1.78
CA GLN A 500 7.28 -3.13 3.11
C GLN A 500 7.32 -4.58 3.67
N GLN A 501 6.77 -5.56 2.95
CA GLN A 501 6.82 -6.99 3.36
C GLN A 501 8.01 -7.70 2.71
N THR A 502 8.60 -8.66 3.41
CA THR A 502 9.77 -9.45 2.95
C THR A 502 9.60 -10.92 3.33
N ASP A 503 9.32 -11.80 2.37
CA ASP A 503 9.25 -13.25 2.61
C ASP A 503 10.60 -13.94 2.29
N ILE A 504 11.08 -14.80 3.20
CA ILE A 504 12.30 -15.60 2.99
C ILE A 504 12.00 -16.81 2.10
N LEU A 505 12.73 -16.94 0.98
CA LEU A 505 12.56 -18.01 0.01
C LEU A 505 13.44 -19.23 0.34
N PRO A 506 12.95 -20.47 0.20
CA PRO A 506 13.70 -21.69 0.54
C PRO A 506 14.73 -22.11 -0.53
N PHE A 507 15.23 -21.15 -1.32
CA PHE A 507 16.20 -21.34 -2.40
C PHE A 507 16.99 -20.05 -2.65
N THR A 508 18.15 -20.16 -3.28
CA THR A 508 18.97 -19.03 -3.73
C THR A 508 18.63 -18.67 -5.19
N GLY A 509 18.54 -17.38 -5.51
CA GLY A 509 18.27 -16.92 -6.87
C GLY A 509 16.82 -17.17 -7.28
N GLY A 510 16.60 -17.64 -8.51
CA GLY A 510 15.27 -17.88 -9.06
C GLY A 510 14.64 -16.61 -9.63
N ARG A 511 13.31 -16.61 -9.81
CA ARG A 511 12.55 -15.47 -10.35
C ARG A 511 11.14 -15.37 -9.78
N ILE A 512 10.55 -14.19 -9.89
CA ILE A 512 9.10 -13.99 -9.80
C ILE A 512 8.48 -14.45 -11.14
N VAL A 513 7.33 -15.11 -11.07
CA VAL A 513 6.55 -15.57 -12.23
C VAL A 513 5.36 -14.65 -12.49
N ASP A 514 4.58 -14.35 -11.44
CA ASP A 514 3.48 -13.37 -11.45
C ASP A 514 3.12 -12.98 -10.00
N VAL A 515 2.46 -11.84 -9.81
CA VAL A 515 1.99 -11.34 -8.50
C VAL A 515 0.55 -10.81 -8.60
N SER A 516 -0.17 -10.83 -7.48
CA SER A 516 -1.55 -10.37 -7.33
C SER A 516 -1.78 -9.84 -5.91
N MET A 517 -2.94 -9.23 -5.63
CA MET A 517 -3.30 -8.48 -4.41
C MET A 517 -2.92 -9.14 -3.07
N ASN A 518 -2.86 -10.47 -3.00
CA ASN A 518 -2.48 -11.23 -1.80
C ASN A 518 -1.38 -12.29 -2.03
N TYR A 519 -1.02 -12.56 -3.29
CA TYR A 519 -0.24 -13.77 -3.63
C TYR A 519 0.88 -13.48 -4.60
N ALA A 520 2.01 -14.15 -4.43
CA ALA A 520 3.12 -14.19 -5.37
C ALA A 520 3.38 -15.64 -5.83
N VAL A 521 3.63 -15.82 -7.13
CA VAL A 521 4.22 -17.06 -7.66
C VAL A 521 5.71 -16.81 -7.91
N VAL A 522 6.56 -17.58 -7.24
CA VAL A 522 8.02 -17.52 -7.39
C VAL A 522 8.57 -18.90 -7.71
N GLU A 523 9.69 -18.99 -8.42
CA GLU A 523 10.30 -20.28 -8.74
C GLU A 523 11.82 -20.31 -8.68
N SER A 524 12.33 -21.45 -8.20
CA SER A 524 13.71 -21.88 -8.36
C SER A 524 13.89 -22.59 -9.71
N ALA A 525 15.11 -23.09 -9.98
CA ALA A 525 15.41 -23.87 -11.18
C ALA A 525 14.58 -25.18 -11.34
N THR A 526 13.86 -25.63 -10.31
CA THR A 526 13.06 -26.87 -10.34
C THR A 526 11.67 -26.77 -9.73
N THR A 527 11.47 -25.85 -8.78
CA THR A 527 10.29 -25.82 -7.91
C THR A 527 9.64 -24.45 -7.92
N GLN A 528 8.33 -24.43 -8.13
CA GLN A 528 7.48 -23.24 -8.06
C GLN A 528 6.72 -23.23 -6.74
N TYR A 529 6.57 -22.04 -6.16
CA TYR A 529 5.96 -21.78 -4.86
C TYR A 529 4.90 -20.68 -5.03
N VAL A 530 3.82 -20.78 -4.26
CA VAL A 530 2.75 -19.78 -4.20
C VAL A 530 2.66 -19.34 -2.75
N ILE A 531 2.96 -18.07 -2.51
CA ILE A 531 3.15 -17.47 -1.19
C ILE A 531 2.03 -16.46 -0.93
N TYR A 532 1.48 -16.48 0.28
CA TYR A 532 0.52 -15.49 0.78
C TYR A 532 1.30 -14.37 1.50
N THR A 533 1.50 -13.26 0.79
CA THR A 533 2.52 -12.22 1.06
C THR A 533 2.22 -11.30 2.25
N THR A 534 1.33 -11.73 3.14
CA THR A 534 0.87 -11.02 4.34
C THR A 534 1.00 -11.86 5.61
N HIS A 535 1.34 -13.14 5.47
CA HIS A 535 1.42 -14.12 6.56
C HIS A 535 2.63 -15.08 6.45
N GLU A 536 3.58 -14.82 5.54
CA GLU A 536 4.79 -15.64 5.30
C GLU A 536 4.48 -17.11 4.93
N GLU A 537 3.25 -17.40 4.46
CA GLU A 537 2.76 -18.77 4.27
C GLU A 537 2.88 -19.25 2.81
N THR A 538 3.56 -20.37 2.59
CA THR A 538 3.54 -21.09 1.30
C THR A 538 2.25 -21.91 1.17
N VAL A 539 1.23 -21.33 0.55
CA VAL A 539 -0.08 -21.97 0.29
C VAL A 539 0.05 -23.18 -0.65
N ARG A 540 1.02 -23.17 -1.57
CA ARG A 540 1.23 -24.27 -2.53
C ARG A 540 2.68 -24.35 -3.01
N THR A 541 3.14 -25.56 -3.29
CA THR A 541 4.42 -25.83 -3.97
C THR A 541 4.27 -26.96 -4.99
N GLY A 542 5.11 -27.00 -6.01
CA GLY A 542 5.11 -28.02 -7.06
C GLY A 542 6.25 -27.84 -8.06
N PRO A 543 6.37 -28.72 -9.08
CA PRO A 543 7.36 -28.54 -10.15
C PRO A 543 6.99 -27.35 -11.05
N VAL A 544 7.99 -26.67 -11.59
CA VAL A 544 7.84 -25.52 -12.51
C VAL A 544 6.85 -25.82 -13.64
N THR A 545 5.95 -24.85 -13.88
CA THR A 545 4.86 -24.92 -14.86
C THR A 545 4.45 -23.52 -15.31
N GLY A 546 3.85 -23.39 -16.50
CA GLY A 546 3.21 -22.13 -16.89
C GLY A 546 2.13 -21.76 -15.89
N ALA A 547 2.26 -20.59 -15.26
CA ALA A 547 1.41 -20.14 -14.16
C ALA A 547 1.14 -18.62 -14.28
N ALA A 548 -0.04 -18.19 -13.82
CA ALA A 548 -0.43 -16.78 -13.73
C ALA A 548 -1.43 -16.60 -12.57
N LEU A 549 -1.51 -15.39 -12.03
CA LEU A 549 -2.47 -14.99 -11.01
C LEU A 549 -3.45 -13.95 -11.57
N TRP A 550 -4.70 -14.08 -11.17
CA TRP A 550 -5.70 -13.01 -11.31
C TRP A 550 -6.52 -12.95 -10.03
N ASP A 551 -6.33 -11.89 -9.24
CA ASP A 551 -6.85 -11.80 -7.87
C ASP A 551 -6.48 -13.07 -7.05
N ASN A 552 -7.43 -13.75 -6.43
CA ASN A 552 -7.26 -14.97 -5.64
C ASN A 552 -7.21 -16.24 -6.53
N THR A 553 -7.28 -16.09 -7.86
CA THR A 553 -7.30 -17.21 -8.82
C THR A 553 -5.92 -17.50 -9.39
N LEU A 554 -5.35 -18.66 -9.03
CA LEU A 554 -4.15 -19.22 -9.66
C LEU A 554 -4.52 -20.04 -10.89
N TRP A 555 -4.05 -19.63 -12.05
CA TRP A 555 -4.07 -20.42 -13.28
C TRP A 555 -2.76 -21.18 -13.44
N GLN A 556 -2.81 -22.50 -13.66
CA GLN A 556 -1.63 -23.34 -13.87
C GLN A 556 -1.84 -24.38 -14.97
N ALA A 557 -0.83 -24.52 -15.84
CA ALA A 557 -0.74 -25.61 -16.80
C ALA A 557 -0.53 -26.95 -16.08
N SER A 558 -1.23 -27.99 -16.53
CA SER A 558 -1.20 -29.29 -15.87
C SER A 558 0.16 -29.99 -16.03
N THR A 559 0.60 -30.63 -14.95
CA THR A 559 1.86 -31.39 -14.89
C THR A 559 1.67 -32.87 -15.21
N THR A 560 0.43 -33.36 -15.26
CA THR A 560 0.07 -34.79 -15.35
C THR A 560 -1.03 -35.12 -16.36
N ALA A 561 -1.81 -34.14 -16.82
CA ALA A 561 -2.86 -34.34 -17.83
C ALA A 561 -2.32 -34.22 -19.27
N THR A 562 -3.21 -34.39 -20.25
CA THR A 562 -2.92 -34.21 -21.68
C THR A 562 -2.41 -32.79 -21.98
N ALA A 563 -1.61 -32.67 -23.04
CA ALA A 563 -1.11 -31.39 -23.55
C ALA A 563 -2.20 -30.32 -23.70
N GLY A 564 -1.82 -29.05 -23.55
CA GLY A 564 -2.72 -27.89 -23.56
C GLY A 564 -3.69 -27.79 -22.37
N THR A 565 -3.66 -28.68 -21.38
CA THR A 565 -4.58 -28.60 -20.22
C THR A 565 -4.13 -27.53 -19.21
N VAL A 566 -5.04 -26.64 -18.81
CA VAL A 566 -4.84 -25.58 -17.81
C VAL A 566 -5.99 -25.59 -16.81
N SER A 567 -5.68 -25.41 -15.52
CA SER A 567 -6.67 -25.36 -14.43
C SER A 567 -6.54 -24.08 -13.61
N ALA A 568 -7.69 -23.54 -13.18
CA ALA A 568 -7.81 -22.46 -12.22
C ALA A 568 -8.08 -23.00 -10.81
N PHE A 569 -7.47 -22.38 -9.81
CA PHE A 569 -7.58 -22.72 -8.40
C PHE A 569 -7.89 -21.46 -7.59
N ASP A 570 -8.91 -21.51 -6.75
CA ASP A 570 -9.24 -20.45 -5.80
C ASP A 570 -8.37 -20.61 -4.55
N LEU A 571 -7.41 -19.70 -4.36
CA LEU A 571 -6.43 -19.72 -3.27
C LEU A 571 -7.02 -19.31 -1.92
N HIS A 572 -8.14 -18.59 -1.91
CA HIS A 572 -8.82 -18.16 -0.68
C HIS A 572 -9.84 -19.21 -0.20
N SER A 573 -10.28 -20.12 -1.09
CA SER A 573 -11.18 -21.22 -0.71
C SER A 573 -10.60 -22.10 0.39
N ALA A 574 -11.48 -22.71 1.20
CA ALA A 574 -11.11 -23.73 2.19
C ALA A 574 -10.54 -25.04 1.58
N THR A 575 -10.37 -25.13 0.25
CA THR A 575 -9.77 -26.28 -0.44
C THR A 575 -8.90 -25.84 -1.65
N PRO A 576 -7.82 -25.06 -1.45
CA PRO A 576 -7.14 -24.36 -2.55
C PRO A 576 -6.36 -25.29 -3.51
N ALA A 577 -6.14 -26.55 -3.10
CA ALA A 577 -5.61 -27.61 -3.96
C ALA A 577 -6.62 -28.15 -5.00
N LYS A 578 -7.91 -27.78 -4.91
CA LYS A 578 -8.97 -28.26 -5.80
C LYS A 578 -9.21 -27.26 -6.93
N ALA A 579 -9.10 -27.71 -8.18
CA ALA A 579 -9.42 -26.87 -9.33
C ALA A 579 -10.91 -26.48 -9.35
N VAL A 580 -11.19 -25.18 -9.53
CA VAL A 580 -12.54 -24.63 -9.68
C VAL A 580 -13.00 -24.60 -11.14
N ARG A 581 -12.06 -24.52 -12.08
CA ARG A 581 -12.27 -24.57 -13.54
C ARG A 581 -11.10 -25.27 -14.21
N THR A 582 -11.35 -26.02 -15.28
CA THR A 582 -10.31 -26.61 -16.13
C THR A 582 -10.70 -26.42 -17.59
N LEU A 583 -9.72 -26.10 -18.44
CA LEU A 583 -9.88 -25.92 -19.87
C LEU A 583 -8.70 -26.56 -20.63
N THR A 584 -8.85 -26.69 -21.94
CA THR A 584 -7.79 -27.18 -22.83
C THR A 584 -7.57 -26.17 -23.93
N THR A 585 -6.38 -25.56 -23.99
CA THR A 585 -5.99 -24.59 -25.02
C THR A 585 -6.09 -25.20 -26.43
N GLY A 586 -5.78 -26.49 -26.57
CA GLY A 586 -5.70 -27.20 -27.85
C GLY A 586 -4.28 -27.31 -28.39
N ALA A 587 -3.29 -26.83 -27.63
CA ALA A 587 -1.87 -27.02 -27.94
C ALA A 587 -1.47 -28.51 -27.88
N ALA A 588 -0.57 -28.93 -28.76
CA ALA A 588 0.07 -30.25 -28.72
C ALA A 588 1.19 -30.33 -27.66
N CYS A 589 1.50 -29.20 -27.02
CA CYS A 589 2.52 -29.03 -25.99
C CYS A 589 1.91 -28.63 -24.64
N ARG A 590 2.68 -28.76 -23.55
CA ARG A 590 2.33 -28.21 -22.23
C ARG A 590 2.78 -26.75 -22.17
N PRO A 591 1.90 -25.78 -21.85
CA PRO A 591 2.33 -24.39 -21.69
C PRO A 591 3.38 -24.23 -20.58
N THR A 592 4.43 -23.48 -20.90
CA THR A 592 5.52 -23.10 -19.99
C THR A 592 5.34 -21.67 -19.46
N GLU A 593 4.49 -20.88 -20.12
CA GLU A 593 4.08 -19.55 -19.71
C GLU A 593 2.55 -19.43 -19.82
N LEU A 594 1.96 -18.72 -18.87
CA LEU A 594 0.59 -18.21 -18.90
C LEU A 594 0.62 -16.73 -18.50
N GLN A 595 -0.35 -15.94 -18.96
CA GLN A 595 -0.63 -14.59 -18.43
C GLN A 595 -2.15 -14.38 -18.42
N VAL A 596 -2.67 -13.57 -17.50
CA VAL A 596 -4.11 -13.26 -17.42
C VAL A 596 -4.33 -11.76 -17.29
N SER A 597 -5.26 -11.22 -18.09
CA SER A 597 -5.78 -9.86 -18.01
C SER A 597 -7.29 -9.91 -18.18
N GLN A 598 -8.05 -9.35 -17.23
CA GLN A 598 -9.53 -9.35 -17.21
C GLN A 598 -10.13 -10.75 -17.45
N HIS A 599 -10.64 -11.02 -18.67
CA HIS A 599 -11.18 -12.32 -19.06
C HIS A 599 -10.34 -13.04 -20.15
N TRP A 600 -9.11 -12.62 -20.39
CA TRP A 600 -8.19 -13.18 -21.37
C TRP A 600 -7.12 -14.03 -20.69
N LEU A 601 -6.90 -15.25 -21.18
CA LEU A 601 -5.83 -16.15 -20.75
C LEU A 601 -4.87 -16.38 -21.92
N TYR A 602 -3.71 -15.73 -21.90
CA TYR A 602 -2.61 -16.03 -22.81
C TYR A 602 -1.87 -17.30 -22.36
N TRP A 603 -1.35 -18.04 -23.33
CA TRP A 603 -0.54 -19.23 -23.09
C TRP A 603 0.55 -19.37 -24.16
N SER A 604 1.73 -19.85 -23.74
CA SER A 604 2.86 -20.13 -24.62
C SER A 604 3.57 -21.43 -24.23
N CYS A 605 4.04 -22.17 -25.23
CA CYS A 605 4.92 -23.33 -25.09
C CYS A 605 6.42 -22.99 -25.26
N GLY A 606 6.82 -21.77 -24.89
CA GLY A 606 8.19 -21.28 -24.99
C GLY A 606 8.41 -20.34 -26.19
N THR A 607 9.58 -19.73 -26.26
CA THR A 607 9.91 -18.61 -27.18
C THR A 607 9.69 -18.92 -28.67
N THR A 608 9.74 -20.19 -29.07
CA THR A 608 9.49 -20.67 -30.44
C THR A 608 8.33 -21.68 -30.53
N GLY A 609 7.53 -21.81 -29.46
CA GLY A 609 6.46 -22.79 -29.34
C GLY A 609 5.14 -22.37 -29.97
N GLN A 610 4.11 -23.20 -29.79
CA GLN A 610 2.73 -22.76 -30.04
C GLN A 610 2.31 -21.73 -28.98
N VAL A 611 1.59 -20.70 -29.42
CA VAL A 611 1.00 -19.66 -28.56
C VAL A 611 -0.48 -19.46 -28.88
N GLY A 612 -1.21 -18.81 -27.98
CA GLY A 612 -2.58 -18.39 -28.22
C GLY A 612 -3.19 -17.63 -27.05
N VAL A 613 -4.41 -17.13 -27.27
CA VAL A 613 -5.26 -16.56 -26.21
C VAL A 613 -6.55 -17.36 -26.12
N TYR A 614 -7.07 -17.50 -24.90
CA TYR A 614 -8.35 -18.11 -24.60
C TYR A 614 -9.25 -17.06 -23.93
N ASP A 615 -10.43 -16.81 -24.50
CA ASP A 615 -11.45 -15.97 -23.89
C ASP A 615 -12.19 -16.78 -22.80
N LEU A 616 -12.01 -16.40 -21.55
CA LEU A 616 -12.61 -17.02 -20.38
C LEU A 616 -14.12 -16.78 -20.28
N THR A 617 -14.67 -15.79 -20.99
CA THR A 617 -16.09 -15.45 -21.05
C THR A 617 -16.81 -16.24 -22.15
N SER A 618 -16.41 -16.11 -23.42
CA SER A 618 -17.08 -16.84 -24.52
C SER A 618 -16.60 -18.29 -24.71
N GLY A 619 -15.46 -18.66 -24.12
CA GLY A 619 -14.81 -19.96 -24.35
C GLY A 619 -14.06 -20.06 -25.68
N ARG A 620 -13.91 -18.95 -26.40
CA ARG A 620 -13.26 -18.90 -27.72
C ARG A 620 -11.74 -19.03 -27.61
N LYS A 621 -11.15 -19.65 -28.63
CA LYS A 621 -9.70 -19.79 -28.82
C LYS A 621 -9.26 -18.88 -29.95
N ILE A 622 -8.17 -18.15 -29.73
CA ILE A 622 -7.61 -17.18 -30.66
C ILE A 622 -6.15 -17.54 -30.92
N THR A 623 -5.79 -17.70 -32.19
CA THR A 623 -4.39 -17.83 -32.63
C THR A 623 -3.81 -16.43 -32.79
N VAL A 624 -2.62 -16.21 -32.22
CA VAL A 624 -1.87 -14.95 -32.25
C VAL A 624 -0.46 -15.22 -32.80
N PRO A 625 0.30 -14.20 -33.24
CA PRO A 625 1.66 -14.39 -33.73
C PRO A 625 2.61 -14.97 -32.65
N PRO A 626 3.50 -15.91 -33.00
CA PRO A 626 4.47 -16.47 -32.05
C PRO A 626 5.54 -15.46 -31.68
N GLY A 627 5.85 -15.35 -30.40
CA GLY A 627 6.88 -14.48 -29.85
C GLY A 627 6.73 -14.30 -28.33
N GLN A 628 7.74 -13.70 -27.69
CA GLN A 628 7.61 -13.21 -26.31
C GLN A 628 6.69 -11.99 -26.30
N ALA A 629 5.67 -12.01 -25.45
CA ALA A 629 4.60 -11.01 -25.44
C ALA A 629 4.20 -10.59 -24.02
N LEU A 630 3.59 -9.42 -23.88
CA LEU A 630 2.82 -9.02 -22.70
C LEU A 630 1.34 -8.88 -23.07
N LEU A 631 0.47 -9.49 -22.27
CA LEU A 631 -0.99 -9.47 -22.41
C LEU A 631 -1.59 -8.25 -21.72
N GLY A 632 -2.30 -7.42 -22.50
CA GLY A 632 -3.26 -6.43 -21.98
C GLY A 632 -4.70 -6.88 -22.21
N ASP A 633 -5.65 -5.99 -21.91
CA ASP A 633 -7.06 -6.26 -22.07
C ASP A 633 -7.48 -6.27 -23.56
N GLY A 634 -7.51 -7.46 -24.16
CA GLY A 634 -7.89 -7.66 -25.57
C GLY A 634 -6.74 -7.50 -26.58
N TYR A 635 -5.50 -7.28 -26.12
CA TYR A 635 -4.32 -7.14 -26.99
C TYR A 635 -3.05 -7.78 -26.43
N LEU A 636 -2.07 -8.01 -27.31
CA LEU A 636 -0.70 -8.40 -26.96
C LEU A 636 0.28 -7.35 -27.50
N VAL A 637 1.34 -7.05 -26.74
CA VAL A 637 2.50 -6.28 -27.20
C VAL A 637 3.70 -7.21 -27.31
N GLN A 638 4.44 -7.13 -28.41
CA GLN A 638 5.63 -7.93 -28.73
C GLN A 638 6.75 -7.01 -29.22
N HIS A 639 8.01 -7.36 -28.95
CA HIS A 639 9.18 -6.72 -29.55
C HIS A 639 9.70 -7.64 -30.67
N ASP A 640 9.64 -7.17 -31.91
CA ASP A 640 10.36 -7.78 -33.04
C ASP A 640 11.79 -7.20 -33.10
N ALA A 641 12.68 -7.80 -32.33
CA ALA A 641 14.09 -7.40 -32.26
C ALA A 641 14.85 -7.61 -33.60
N ALA A 642 14.30 -8.38 -34.54
CA ALA A 642 14.90 -8.55 -35.87
C ALA A 642 14.48 -7.43 -36.84
N ALA A 643 13.29 -6.85 -36.65
CA ALA A 643 12.85 -5.62 -37.32
C ALA A 643 13.32 -4.34 -36.59
N GLY A 644 13.61 -4.43 -35.29
CA GLY A 644 13.85 -3.28 -34.42
C GLY A 644 12.56 -2.51 -34.11
N GLN A 645 11.45 -3.23 -33.86
CA GLN A 645 10.12 -2.62 -33.71
C GLN A 645 9.30 -3.19 -32.56
N LEU A 646 8.64 -2.30 -31.81
CA LEU A 646 7.58 -2.65 -30.88
C LEU A 646 6.26 -2.76 -31.64
N VAL A 647 5.55 -3.89 -31.54
CA VAL A 647 4.32 -4.16 -32.27
C VAL A 647 3.18 -4.58 -31.35
N MET A 648 1.95 -4.19 -31.69
CA MET A 648 0.72 -4.57 -31.01
C MET A 648 -0.15 -5.47 -31.88
N VAL A 649 -0.84 -6.42 -31.26
CA VAL A 649 -1.84 -7.29 -31.88
C VAL A 649 -3.13 -7.22 -31.07
N ASP A 650 -4.10 -6.45 -31.57
CA ASP A 650 -5.48 -6.45 -31.07
C ASP A 650 -6.18 -7.78 -31.42
N PHE A 651 -6.99 -8.31 -30.51
CA PHE A 651 -7.88 -9.44 -30.72
C PHE A 651 -9.24 -9.32 -29.99
N HIS A 652 -9.63 -8.16 -29.45
CA HIS A 652 -10.86 -8.00 -28.65
C HIS A 652 -12.13 -8.49 -29.39
N SER A 653 -12.14 -8.37 -30.72
CA SER A 653 -13.17 -8.91 -31.65
C SER A 653 -13.31 -10.45 -31.65
N GLY A 654 -12.44 -11.16 -30.92
CA GLY A 654 -12.30 -12.62 -30.95
C GLY A 654 -11.46 -13.15 -32.12
N THR A 655 -10.85 -12.26 -32.90
CA THR A 655 -9.88 -12.59 -33.97
C THR A 655 -8.70 -11.65 -33.89
N ALA A 656 -7.48 -12.20 -33.94
CA ALA A 656 -6.27 -11.39 -34.04
C ALA A 656 -6.27 -10.56 -35.33
N ALA A 657 -6.08 -9.25 -35.17
CA ALA A 657 -5.83 -8.31 -36.25
C ALA A 657 -4.44 -8.52 -36.86
N LYS A 658 -4.13 -7.75 -37.92
CA LYS A 658 -2.75 -7.64 -38.40
C LYS A 658 -1.91 -6.90 -37.33
N PRO A 659 -0.67 -7.32 -37.04
CA PRO A 659 0.24 -6.54 -36.20
C PRO A 659 0.39 -5.09 -36.69
N GLN A 660 0.34 -4.16 -35.74
CA GLN A 660 0.59 -2.73 -35.93
C GLN A 660 1.89 -2.36 -35.22
N THR A 661 2.82 -1.72 -35.92
CA THR A 661 3.98 -1.06 -35.31
C THR A 661 3.51 0.10 -34.44
N LEU A 662 4.00 0.13 -33.19
CA LEU A 662 3.81 1.23 -32.25
C LEU A 662 4.96 2.23 -32.35
N ALA A 663 6.20 1.72 -32.29
CA ALA A 663 7.43 2.50 -32.28
C ALA A 663 8.61 1.68 -32.82
N ASP A 664 9.67 2.36 -33.24
CA ASP A 664 10.98 1.73 -33.44
C ASP A 664 11.62 1.49 -32.06
N LEU A 665 12.08 0.27 -31.81
CA LEU A 665 12.69 -0.18 -30.56
C LEU A 665 13.90 -1.07 -30.90
N PRO A 666 15.14 -0.62 -30.66
CA PRO A 666 16.33 -1.43 -30.96
C PRO A 666 16.44 -2.70 -30.09
N ASP A 667 17.12 -3.72 -30.60
CA ASP A 667 17.50 -4.90 -29.82
C ASP A 667 18.29 -4.49 -28.56
N SER A 668 17.78 -4.88 -27.40
CA SER A 668 18.38 -4.63 -26.08
C SER A 668 19.49 -5.61 -25.73
N GLY A 669 19.66 -6.67 -26.51
CA GLY A 669 20.62 -7.74 -26.27
C GLY A 669 20.32 -8.56 -25.00
N LEU A 670 19.08 -8.53 -24.51
CA LEU A 670 18.57 -9.34 -23.39
C LEU A 670 17.83 -10.57 -23.93
N THR A 671 17.82 -11.67 -23.17
CA THR A 671 17.05 -12.88 -23.55
C THR A 671 15.53 -12.67 -23.44
N ASP A 672 15.10 -11.69 -22.63
CA ASP A 672 13.71 -11.29 -22.44
C ASP A 672 13.65 -9.87 -21.88
N ASP A 673 13.21 -8.89 -22.65
CA ASP A 673 13.22 -7.46 -22.27
C ASP A 673 11.84 -6.92 -21.85
N ARG A 674 10.83 -7.80 -21.81
CA ARG A 674 9.52 -7.51 -21.21
C ARG A 674 9.69 -7.14 -19.74
N GLY A 675 9.08 -6.04 -19.34
CA GLY A 675 9.26 -5.46 -18.01
C GLY A 675 10.61 -4.74 -17.82
N ILE A 676 11.35 -4.51 -18.91
CA ILE A 676 12.62 -3.76 -18.93
C ILE A 676 12.54 -2.63 -19.96
N THR A 677 12.39 -2.94 -21.25
CA THR A 677 12.27 -1.94 -22.33
C THR A 677 10.83 -1.51 -22.58
N PHE A 678 9.86 -2.41 -22.35
CA PHE A 678 8.42 -2.13 -22.47
C PHE A 678 7.59 -2.87 -21.42
N ALA A 679 6.43 -2.30 -21.10
CA ALA A 679 5.45 -2.80 -20.14
C ALA A 679 4.01 -2.59 -20.66
N VAL A 680 3.06 -3.33 -20.10
CA VAL A 680 1.63 -3.28 -20.46
C VAL A 680 0.82 -3.27 -19.17
N ASP A 681 -0.19 -2.41 -19.07
CA ASP A 681 -1.13 -2.43 -17.95
C ASP A 681 -2.02 -3.67 -18.06
N ARG A 682 -1.81 -4.65 -17.18
CA ARG A 682 -2.61 -5.88 -17.11
C ARG A 682 -4.03 -5.63 -16.56
N HIS A 683 -4.28 -4.48 -15.94
CA HIS A 683 -5.58 -4.08 -15.37
C HIS A 683 -6.22 -2.94 -16.18
N GLY A 684 -5.44 -1.94 -16.60
CA GLY A 684 -5.84 -0.84 -17.48
C GLY A 684 -5.94 -1.20 -18.98
N SER A 685 -5.71 -0.20 -19.84
CA SER A 685 -5.73 -0.34 -21.33
C SER A 685 -4.46 0.22 -22.00
N ASP A 686 -3.43 0.54 -21.21
CA ASP A 686 -2.28 1.31 -21.65
C ASP A 686 -1.02 0.43 -21.76
N LEU A 687 -0.02 0.92 -22.48
CA LEU A 687 1.31 0.35 -22.56
C LEU A 687 2.37 1.45 -22.45
N ALA A 688 3.59 1.09 -22.08
CA ALA A 688 4.71 2.02 -22.02
C ALA A 688 5.99 1.40 -22.58
N TYR A 689 6.87 2.23 -23.15
CA TYR A 689 8.18 1.81 -23.62
C TYR A 689 9.23 2.91 -23.42
N VAL A 690 10.49 2.50 -23.28
CA VAL A 690 11.64 3.42 -23.20
C VAL A 690 12.25 3.56 -24.59
N ALA A 691 12.29 4.79 -25.11
CA ALA A 691 12.86 5.10 -26.41
C ALA A 691 14.40 5.18 -26.37
N ALA A 692 15.03 5.24 -27.55
CA ALA A 692 16.49 5.27 -27.68
C ALA A 692 17.15 6.55 -27.11
N ASP A 693 16.40 7.62 -26.88
CA ASP A 693 16.85 8.85 -26.20
C ASP A 693 16.62 8.82 -24.67
N ARG A 694 16.14 7.67 -24.15
CA ARG A 694 15.74 7.40 -22.75
C ARG A 694 14.45 8.07 -22.29
N THR A 695 13.68 8.73 -23.17
CA THR A 695 12.31 9.13 -22.83
C THR A 695 11.43 7.90 -22.63
N VAL A 696 10.45 7.99 -21.72
CA VAL A 696 9.46 6.93 -21.51
C VAL A 696 8.13 7.38 -22.08
N HIS A 697 7.70 6.70 -23.14
CA HIS A 697 6.43 6.92 -23.81
C HIS A 697 5.32 6.11 -23.15
N VAL A 698 4.12 6.66 -23.08
CA VAL A 698 2.92 6.00 -22.53
C VAL A 698 1.80 6.13 -23.53
N VAL A 699 1.34 5.00 -24.05
CA VAL A 699 0.48 4.90 -25.23
C VAL A 699 -0.81 4.18 -24.85
N ALA A 700 -1.95 4.80 -25.16
CA ALA A 700 -3.25 4.13 -25.11
C ALA A 700 -3.26 3.04 -26.19
N SER A 701 -3.68 1.81 -25.86
CA SER A 701 -3.82 0.75 -26.87
C SER A 701 -4.88 1.05 -27.93
N GLY A 702 -5.86 1.91 -27.62
CA GLY A 702 -7.03 2.13 -28.47
C GLY A 702 -8.04 0.97 -28.46
N VAL A 703 -7.80 -0.07 -27.66
CA VAL A 703 -8.64 -1.27 -27.59
C VAL A 703 -9.77 -1.06 -26.58
N PRO A 704 -11.04 -1.40 -26.92
CA PRO A 704 -12.18 -1.18 -26.03
C PRO A 704 -12.03 -1.91 -24.69
N ALA A 705 -12.14 -1.16 -23.59
CA ALA A 705 -11.96 -1.67 -22.24
C ALA A 705 -13.08 -2.64 -21.79
N SER A 706 -12.68 -3.77 -21.20
CA SER A 706 -13.58 -4.65 -20.45
C SER A 706 -14.21 -3.93 -19.25
N PRO A 707 -15.51 -4.13 -18.97
CA PRO A 707 -16.19 -3.52 -17.82
C PRO A 707 -15.50 -3.83 -16.48
N PRO A 708 -15.44 -2.87 -15.53
CA PRO A 708 -14.80 -3.08 -14.23
C PRO A 708 -15.51 -4.16 -13.41
N THR A 709 -14.73 -5.05 -12.79
CA THR A 709 -15.21 -6.08 -11.87
C THR A 709 -14.62 -5.86 -10.46
N ALA A 710 -15.27 -6.37 -9.42
CA ALA A 710 -14.66 -6.46 -8.10
C ALA A 710 -13.79 -7.71 -8.01
N LEU A 711 -12.58 -7.53 -7.49
CA LEU A 711 -11.62 -8.60 -7.25
C LEU A 711 -11.82 -9.16 -5.83
N ALA A 712 -11.64 -8.32 -4.80
CA ALA A 712 -11.84 -8.70 -3.40
C ALA A 712 -12.86 -7.78 -2.66
N PRO A 713 -14.17 -7.90 -2.93
CA PRO A 713 -15.18 -7.12 -2.23
C PRO A 713 -15.41 -7.66 -0.80
N THR A 714 -14.88 -6.96 0.21
CA THR A 714 -15.24 -7.19 1.61
C THR A 714 -16.29 -6.18 2.06
N GLY A 715 -17.24 -6.62 2.87
CA GLY A 715 -18.31 -5.77 3.38
C GLY A 715 -18.92 -6.33 4.66
N GLU A 716 -19.16 -5.45 5.64
CA GLU A 716 -19.77 -5.85 6.91
C GLU A 716 -21.22 -6.33 6.69
N SER A 717 -21.56 -7.49 7.25
CA SER A 717 -22.87 -8.12 7.05
C SER A 717 -23.95 -7.59 7.99
N GLU A 718 -23.57 -6.95 9.11
CA GLU A 718 -24.47 -6.50 10.17
C GLU A 718 -23.98 -5.18 10.78
N ILE A 719 -24.87 -4.25 11.14
CA ILE A 719 -24.54 -3.03 11.88
C ILE A 719 -25.56 -2.68 12.96
N GLN A 720 -25.10 -2.02 14.02
CA GLN A 720 -25.86 -1.54 15.17
C GLN A 720 -25.64 -0.03 15.35
N PRO A 721 -26.47 0.85 14.76
CA PRO A 721 -26.23 2.31 14.70
C PRO A 721 -26.24 3.03 16.06
N LYS A 722 -26.67 2.35 17.12
CA LYS A 722 -26.63 2.79 18.53
C LYS A 722 -25.41 2.28 19.31
N SER A 723 -24.64 1.35 18.75
CA SER A 723 -23.54 0.70 19.47
C SER A 723 -22.37 1.66 19.72
N THR A 724 -21.79 1.57 20.91
CA THR A 724 -20.54 2.27 21.24
C THR A 724 -19.29 1.54 20.70
N SER A 725 -19.45 0.33 20.15
CA SER A 725 -18.38 -0.37 19.44
C SER A 725 -18.25 0.18 18.02
N GLY A 726 -17.09 0.76 17.70
CA GLY A 726 -16.79 1.28 16.37
C GLY A 726 -16.77 0.22 15.25
N GLN A 727 -16.62 -1.06 15.60
CA GLN A 727 -16.73 -2.17 14.64
C GLN A 727 -18.18 -2.50 14.29
N LEU A 728 -19.12 -2.35 15.24
CA LEU A 728 -20.53 -2.70 15.02
C LEU A 728 -21.36 -1.51 14.53
N ASN A 729 -20.97 -0.26 14.82
CA ASN A 729 -21.82 0.89 14.50
C ASN A 729 -21.63 1.46 13.08
N THR A 730 -20.71 0.91 12.29
CA THR A 730 -20.35 1.42 10.96
C THR A 730 -20.22 0.29 9.96
N PHE A 731 -21.04 0.33 8.90
CA PHE A 731 -20.89 -0.54 7.74
C PHE A 731 -19.65 -0.09 6.99
N TYR A 732 -18.76 -1.04 6.73
CA TYR A 732 -17.58 -0.84 5.91
C TYR A 732 -17.75 -1.63 4.61
N ALA A 733 -17.37 -1.04 3.48
CA ALA A 733 -17.18 -1.74 2.22
C ALA A 733 -15.81 -1.37 1.64
N TYR A 734 -15.03 -2.39 1.32
CA TYR A 734 -13.74 -2.26 0.65
C TYR A 734 -13.78 -3.09 -0.62
N ILE A 735 -13.63 -2.42 -1.76
CA ILE A 735 -13.85 -3.02 -3.08
C ILE A 735 -12.66 -2.65 -3.96
N SER A 736 -11.70 -3.56 -4.07
CA SER A 736 -10.66 -3.48 -5.10
C SER A 736 -11.27 -3.80 -6.46
N LEU A 737 -11.17 -2.86 -7.39
CA LEU A 737 -11.60 -2.96 -8.78
C LEU A 737 -10.54 -3.67 -9.62
N SER A 738 -10.95 -4.27 -10.73
CA SER A 738 -10.05 -4.88 -11.69
C SER A 738 -9.36 -3.91 -12.65
N ARG A 739 -9.65 -2.60 -12.55
CA ARG A 739 -9.08 -1.53 -13.37
C ARG A 739 -9.38 -0.13 -12.82
N PRO A 740 -8.63 0.91 -13.25
CA PRO A 740 -8.98 2.31 -13.04
C PRO A 740 -10.35 2.70 -13.63
N VAL A 741 -11.03 3.65 -12.98
CA VAL A 741 -12.35 4.19 -13.40
C VAL A 741 -12.43 5.70 -13.18
N ASP A 742 -13.20 6.41 -14.00
CA ASP A 742 -13.38 7.89 -14.00
C ASP A 742 -14.15 8.40 -12.76
N GLY A 743 -14.91 7.52 -12.12
CA GLY A 743 -15.80 7.86 -11.03
C GLY A 743 -16.63 6.68 -10.58
N TRP A 744 -17.22 6.77 -9.39
CA TRP A 744 -17.99 5.67 -8.81
C TRP A 744 -19.15 6.16 -7.96
N LYS A 745 -20.15 5.28 -7.80
CA LYS A 745 -21.33 5.48 -6.96
C LYS A 745 -21.73 4.17 -6.29
N LEU A 746 -21.70 4.13 -4.96
CA LEU A 746 -22.26 3.05 -4.15
C LEU A 746 -23.61 3.49 -3.57
N THR A 747 -24.64 2.67 -3.74
CA THR A 747 -25.98 2.93 -3.18
C THR A 747 -26.35 1.84 -2.17
N ILE A 748 -26.79 2.23 -0.97
CA ILE A 748 -27.36 1.33 0.03
C ILE A 748 -28.87 1.57 0.07
N SER A 749 -29.68 0.52 -0.10
CA SER A 749 -31.14 0.60 -0.20
C SER A 749 -31.84 -0.42 0.68
N ASP A 750 -32.99 -0.07 1.25
CA ASP A 750 -33.84 -1.01 2.00
C ASP A 750 -34.24 -2.19 1.09
N ALA A 751 -34.12 -3.42 1.61
CA ALA A 751 -34.20 -4.61 0.76
C ALA A 751 -35.61 -4.92 0.24
N ALA A 752 -36.67 -4.42 0.88
CA ALA A 752 -38.06 -4.63 0.48
C ALA A 752 -38.56 -3.53 -0.47
N THR A 753 -38.45 -2.26 -0.06
CA THR A 753 -38.95 -1.10 -0.80
C THR A 753 -38.02 -0.63 -1.93
N GLY A 754 -36.74 -0.99 -1.90
CA GLY A 754 -35.73 -0.49 -2.84
C GLY A 754 -35.38 0.99 -2.67
N LYS A 755 -35.90 1.67 -1.64
CA LYS A 755 -35.59 3.08 -1.35
C LYS A 755 -34.13 3.21 -0.89
N ALA A 756 -33.38 4.12 -1.49
CA ALA A 756 -32.02 4.42 -1.08
C ALA A 756 -31.99 5.04 0.32
N ALA A 757 -31.28 4.38 1.25
CA ALA A 757 -31.02 4.86 2.60
C ALA A 757 -29.72 5.67 2.68
N ALA A 758 -28.74 5.34 1.83
CA ALA A 758 -27.53 6.12 1.64
C ALA A 758 -27.04 6.06 0.18
N THR A 759 -26.26 7.05 -0.23
CA THR A 759 -25.58 7.08 -1.52
C THR A 759 -24.25 7.78 -1.36
N PHE A 760 -23.20 7.14 -1.85
CA PHE A 760 -21.82 7.62 -1.81
C PHE A 760 -21.30 7.72 -3.23
N THR A 761 -20.50 8.75 -3.51
CA THR A 761 -19.95 9.02 -4.85
C THR A 761 -18.52 9.53 -4.74
N GLY A 762 -17.66 9.11 -5.66
CA GLY A 762 -16.30 9.63 -5.79
C GLY A 762 -15.91 9.85 -7.25
N GLY A 763 -14.84 10.62 -7.46
CA GLY A 763 -14.21 10.84 -8.76
C GLY A 763 -13.25 9.71 -9.14
N PRO A 764 -12.26 9.97 -10.00
CA PRO A 764 -11.36 8.96 -10.53
C PRO A 764 -10.67 8.15 -9.43
N VAL A 765 -10.57 6.84 -9.63
CA VAL A 765 -9.90 5.93 -8.71
C VAL A 765 -9.26 4.77 -9.47
N ASN A 766 -7.99 4.49 -9.16
CA ASN A 766 -7.20 3.52 -9.90
C ASN A 766 -7.48 2.06 -9.52
N GLU A 767 -7.93 1.81 -8.29
CA GLU A 767 -8.11 0.45 -7.76
C GLU A 767 -9.21 0.38 -6.67
N ILE A 768 -9.05 1.08 -5.54
CA ILE A 768 -9.84 0.79 -4.32
C ILE A 768 -10.99 1.78 -4.11
N VAL A 769 -12.23 1.29 -4.15
CA VAL A 769 -13.38 2.01 -3.60
C VAL A 769 -13.57 1.66 -2.12
N ASN A 770 -13.62 2.67 -1.27
CA ASN A 770 -13.87 2.53 0.17
C ASN A 770 -15.10 3.35 0.59
N VAL A 771 -16.01 2.74 1.36
CA VAL A 771 -17.23 3.37 1.86
C VAL A 771 -17.47 3.02 3.33
N HIS A 772 -17.85 4.04 4.11
CA HIS A 772 -18.30 3.91 5.51
C HIS A 772 -19.74 4.41 5.65
N TRP A 773 -20.61 3.69 6.34
CA TRP A 773 -21.98 4.13 6.66
C TRP A 773 -22.39 3.80 8.10
N ASN A 774 -22.66 4.82 8.91
CA ASN A 774 -23.05 4.71 10.31
C ASN A 774 -24.53 4.33 10.55
N GLY A 775 -25.20 3.74 9.55
CA GLY A 775 -26.61 3.34 9.63
C GLY A 775 -27.60 4.49 9.80
N ARG A 776 -27.25 5.72 9.41
CA ARG A 776 -28.13 6.90 9.45
C ARG A 776 -28.55 7.37 8.07
N LEU A 777 -29.76 7.89 7.98
CA LEU A 777 -30.29 8.55 6.78
C LEU A 777 -29.66 9.94 6.62
N PRO A 778 -29.72 10.59 5.44
CA PRO A 778 -29.20 11.95 5.23
C PRO A 778 -29.80 13.04 6.13
N SER A 779 -30.94 12.76 6.79
CA SER A 779 -31.57 13.60 7.82
C SER A 779 -30.93 13.47 9.21
N GLY A 780 -29.96 12.57 9.40
CA GLY A 780 -29.37 12.22 10.71
C GLY A 780 -30.18 11.20 11.53
N ALA A 781 -31.42 10.93 11.12
CA ALA A 781 -32.28 9.88 11.70
C ALA A 781 -31.67 8.48 11.51
N LEU A 782 -32.01 7.54 12.39
CA LEU A 782 -31.63 6.14 12.24
C LEU A 782 -32.29 5.54 11.00
N ALA A 783 -31.56 4.68 10.26
CA ALA A 783 -32.20 3.78 9.30
C ALA A 783 -33.08 2.76 10.06
N GLN A 784 -34.16 2.29 9.43
CA GLN A 784 -35.03 1.28 10.02
C GLN A 784 -34.29 -0.05 10.18
N SER A 785 -34.51 -0.77 11.27
CA SER A 785 -33.99 -2.12 11.47
C SER A 785 -34.48 -3.08 10.37
N GLY A 786 -33.70 -4.10 10.04
CA GLY A 786 -33.97 -5.06 8.97
C GLY A 786 -32.94 -5.05 7.83
N PRO A 787 -33.15 -5.84 6.77
CA PRO A 787 -32.16 -6.06 5.71
C PRO A 787 -32.08 -4.93 4.69
N TYR A 788 -30.87 -4.63 4.25
CA TYR A 788 -30.52 -3.70 3.18
C TYR A 788 -29.68 -4.40 2.11
N LYS A 789 -29.68 -3.84 0.91
CA LYS A 789 -28.85 -4.24 -0.23
C LYS A 789 -27.90 -3.11 -0.56
N TRP A 790 -26.66 -3.41 -0.91
CA TRP A 790 -25.71 -2.43 -1.43
C TRP A 790 -25.20 -2.86 -2.82
N ALA A 791 -24.93 -1.88 -3.68
CA ALA A 791 -24.37 -2.12 -5.01
C ALA A 791 -23.50 -0.94 -5.47
N LEU A 792 -22.39 -1.25 -6.14
CA LEU A 792 -21.48 -0.29 -6.75
C LEU A 792 -21.74 -0.17 -8.25
N THR A 793 -21.70 1.07 -8.73
CA THR A 793 -21.59 1.45 -10.13
C THR A 793 -20.31 2.24 -10.33
N ALA A 794 -19.64 2.07 -11.45
CA ALA A 794 -18.45 2.82 -11.83
C ALA A 794 -18.62 3.40 -13.24
N THR A 795 -17.95 4.50 -13.51
CA THR A 795 -17.94 5.20 -14.80
C THR A 795 -16.60 4.98 -15.46
N LEU A 796 -16.61 4.54 -16.71
CA LEU A 796 -15.43 4.30 -17.53
C LEU A 796 -15.74 4.79 -18.95
N ASP A 797 -14.83 5.55 -19.54
CA ASP A 797 -15.02 6.24 -20.82
C ASP A 797 -16.34 7.04 -20.85
N GLY A 798 -16.65 7.70 -19.72
CA GLY A 798 -17.91 8.44 -19.51
C GLY A 798 -19.17 7.59 -19.39
N THR A 799 -19.08 6.27 -19.44
CA THR A 799 -20.22 5.33 -19.38
C THR A 799 -20.32 4.68 -17.99
N SER A 800 -21.43 4.91 -17.27
CA SER A 800 -21.66 4.31 -15.95
C SER A 800 -22.27 2.90 -16.04
N THR A 801 -21.56 1.89 -15.53
CA THR A 801 -22.00 0.49 -15.47
C THR A 801 -22.01 -0.06 -14.04
N ALA A 802 -22.78 -1.11 -13.78
CA ALA A 802 -22.69 -1.86 -12.53
C ALA A 802 -21.36 -2.65 -12.48
N VAL A 803 -20.62 -2.56 -11.37
CA VAL A 803 -19.36 -3.28 -11.19
C VAL A 803 -19.68 -4.73 -10.84
N GLN A 804 -19.27 -5.69 -11.69
CA GLN A 804 -19.62 -7.09 -11.49
C GLN A 804 -18.99 -7.63 -10.20
N GLY A 805 -19.79 -8.24 -9.32
CA GLY A 805 -19.36 -8.73 -8.01
C GLY A 805 -19.41 -7.71 -6.87
N ALA A 806 -19.46 -6.41 -7.17
CA ALA A 806 -19.54 -5.34 -6.17
C ALA A 806 -20.97 -5.09 -5.67
N SER A 807 -21.60 -6.12 -5.10
CA SER A 807 -22.93 -6.00 -4.49
C SER A 807 -23.13 -7.00 -3.37
N GLY A 808 -23.80 -6.60 -2.30
CA GLY A 808 -24.03 -7.44 -1.13
C GLY A 808 -25.27 -7.04 -0.34
N GLN A 809 -25.34 -7.55 0.89
CA GLN A 809 -26.40 -7.26 1.86
C GLN A 809 -25.77 -6.79 3.17
N VAL A 810 -26.52 -5.98 3.92
CA VAL A 810 -26.18 -5.60 5.30
C VAL A 810 -27.46 -5.56 6.14
N LEU A 811 -27.44 -6.15 7.33
CA LEU A 811 -28.53 -6.10 8.30
C LEU A 811 -28.36 -4.87 9.19
N VAL A 812 -29.34 -3.96 9.22
CA VAL A 812 -29.39 -2.92 10.25
C VAL A 812 -30.11 -3.48 11.46
N MET A 813 -29.43 -3.53 12.59
CA MET A 813 -29.93 -4.00 13.88
C MET A 813 -30.12 -2.80 14.79
N CYS A 814 -31.22 -2.74 15.54
CA CYS A 814 -31.46 -1.74 16.59
C CYS A 814 -31.28 -0.28 16.11
N GLY A 815 -31.66 -0.04 14.84
CA GLY A 815 -31.95 1.28 14.30
C GLY A 815 -33.38 1.72 14.68
N ALA A 816 -34.02 2.52 13.83
CA ALA A 816 -35.43 2.87 14.02
C ALA A 816 -36.33 1.64 13.92
N LEU A 817 -37.47 1.64 14.61
CA LEU A 817 -38.45 0.54 14.52
C LEU A 817 -39.17 0.51 13.16
N ARG A 818 -39.57 -0.70 12.75
CA ARG A 818 -40.71 -0.89 11.85
C ARG A 818 -41.97 -1.08 12.72
N PHE A 819 -43.14 -0.66 12.22
CA PHE A 819 -44.43 -0.90 12.88
C PHE A 819 -44.56 -2.40 13.27
N ARG A 820 -44.85 -2.72 14.54
CA ARG A 820 -44.90 -4.10 15.10
C ARG A 820 -43.57 -4.88 15.10
N SER A 821 -42.42 -4.21 14.99
CA SER A 821 -41.11 -4.80 15.29
C SER A 821 -40.85 -4.79 16.81
N TYR A 822 -40.36 -5.91 17.34
CA TYR A 822 -40.06 -6.08 18.78
C TYR A 822 -38.66 -6.63 19.04
N ASP A 823 -38.16 -7.49 18.16
CA ASP A 823 -36.76 -7.88 18.12
C ASP A 823 -35.95 -6.88 17.30
N CYS A 824 -35.04 -6.15 17.97
CA CYS A 824 -34.19 -5.17 17.32
C CYS A 824 -32.99 -5.83 16.62
N SER A 825 -32.63 -7.08 16.98
CA SER A 825 -31.51 -7.79 16.34
C SER A 825 -31.81 -8.19 14.89
N THR A 826 -33.05 -8.59 14.58
CA THR A 826 -33.46 -8.88 13.18
C THR A 826 -34.30 -7.79 12.53
N GLY A 827 -34.90 -6.88 13.31
CA GLY A 827 -35.88 -5.90 12.82
C GLY A 827 -37.18 -6.53 12.29
N GLN A 828 -37.46 -7.79 12.64
CA GLN A 828 -38.63 -8.52 12.16
C GLN A 828 -39.90 -8.09 12.89
N GLN A 829 -40.95 -7.92 12.09
CA GLN A 829 -42.31 -7.66 12.56
C GLN A 829 -42.93 -8.96 13.10
N ALA A 830 -43.69 -8.86 14.19
CA ALA A 830 -44.25 -10.01 14.89
C ALA A 830 -45.66 -9.74 15.44
N MET A 831 -46.44 -10.82 15.55
CA MET A 831 -47.79 -10.83 16.18
C MET A 831 -47.75 -11.65 17.47
N LEU A 832 -48.40 -11.17 18.53
CA LEU A 832 -48.48 -11.86 19.80
C LEU A 832 -49.71 -12.78 19.85
N GLY A 833 -49.47 -14.09 19.85
CA GLY A 833 -50.49 -15.12 20.03
C GLY A 833 -50.59 -15.58 21.48
N ILE A 834 -51.73 -15.34 22.14
CA ILE A 834 -51.99 -15.85 23.49
C ILE A 834 -52.70 -17.20 23.40
N LYS A 835 -51.99 -18.26 23.76
CA LYS A 835 -52.41 -19.66 23.71
C LYS A 835 -52.95 -20.11 25.06
N ARG A 836 -53.94 -21.00 25.07
CA ARG A 836 -54.43 -21.63 26.30
C ARG A 836 -53.99 -23.09 26.37
N THR A 837 -53.39 -23.50 27.47
CA THR A 837 -52.92 -24.88 27.68
C THR A 837 -53.46 -25.46 28.98
N SER A 838 -53.03 -26.68 29.35
CA SER A 838 -53.43 -27.32 30.61
C SER A 838 -52.93 -26.59 31.85
N ASN A 839 -51.85 -25.83 31.72
CA ASN A 839 -51.10 -25.26 32.84
C ASN A 839 -51.37 -23.77 33.05
N GLY A 840 -52.00 -23.10 32.07
CA GLY A 840 -52.31 -21.67 32.13
C GLY A 840 -52.49 -21.06 30.73
N TYR A 841 -51.79 -19.95 30.51
CA TYR A 841 -51.72 -19.25 29.24
C TYR A 841 -50.26 -19.00 28.86
N GLU A 842 -49.97 -19.13 27.57
CA GLU A 842 -48.63 -18.99 26.99
C GLU A 842 -48.68 -17.88 25.94
N GLY A 843 -47.91 -16.81 26.11
CA GLY A 843 -47.65 -15.80 25.09
C GLY A 843 -46.58 -16.27 24.12
N HIS A 844 -46.92 -16.34 22.84
CA HIS A 844 -46.03 -16.74 21.75
C HIS A 844 -45.88 -15.58 20.75
N TRP A 845 -44.65 -15.18 20.46
CA TRP A 845 -44.37 -14.21 19.39
C TRP A 845 -44.17 -14.92 18.06
N TRP A 846 -44.94 -14.53 17.06
CA TRP A 846 -44.93 -15.11 15.72
C TRP A 846 -44.32 -14.13 14.72
N ALA A 847 -43.05 -14.33 14.41
CA ALA A 847 -42.24 -13.44 13.56
C ALA A 847 -42.42 -13.73 12.06
N ALA A 848 -42.26 -12.69 11.23
CA ALA A 848 -42.31 -12.78 9.77
C ALA A 848 -41.12 -13.54 9.17
N THR A 849 -41.40 -14.55 8.36
CA THR A 849 -40.39 -15.21 7.51
C THR A 849 -40.22 -14.46 6.18
N ALA A 850 -39.07 -14.61 5.53
CA ALA A 850 -38.76 -13.99 4.22
C ALA A 850 -39.64 -14.47 3.04
N ASN A 851 -40.55 -15.43 3.25
CA ASN A 851 -41.60 -15.82 2.29
C ASN A 851 -43.02 -15.40 2.74
N GLY A 852 -43.08 -14.47 3.70
CA GLY A 852 -44.28 -13.90 4.29
C GLY A 852 -45.24 -14.91 4.90
N ARG A 853 -44.67 -15.81 5.70
CA ARG A 853 -45.38 -16.71 6.62
C ARG A 853 -44.92 -16.38 8.04
N LEU A 854 -45.38 -17.15 9.01
CA LEU A 854 -45.08 -16.93 10.43
C LEU A 854 -44.34 -18.14 11.01
N THR A 855 -43.32 -17.87 11.81
CA THR A 855 -42.62 -18.87 12.64
C THR A 855 -42.88 -18.58 14.11
N ASP A 856 -43.15 -19.63 14.89
CA ASP A 856 -43.32 -19.55 16.34
C ASP A 856 -41.95 -19.37 17.01
N GLY A 857 -41.73 -18.25 17.70
CA GLY A 857 -40.54 -18.03 18.53
C GLY A 857 -40.50 -18.91 19.79
N GLY A 858 -41.61 -19.59 20.10
CA GLY A 858 -41.82 -20.31 21.35
C GLY A 858 -42.61 -19.49 22.36
N TRP A 859 -42.77 -20.05 23.55
CA TRP A 859 -43.39 -19.35 24.68
C TRP A 859 -42.35 -18.47 25.38
N THR A 860 -42.67 -17.19 25.55
CA THR A 860 -41.83 -16.20 26.26
C THR A 860 -42.54 -15.59 27.47
N ASP A 861 -43.83 -15.25 27.33
CA ASP A 861 -44.55 -14.36 28.26
C ASP A 861 -45.76 -15.05 28.92
N ILE A 862 -46.15 -14.64 30.13
CA ILE A 862 -47.42 -15.09 30.75
C ILE A 862 -48.47 -13.97 30.69
N TRP A 863 -49.24 -13.94 29.61
CA TRP A 863 -50.44 -13.10 29.50
C TRP A 863 -51.69 -13.92 29.80
N ALA A 864 -52.44 -13.56 30.84
CA ALA A 864 -53.59 -14.34 31.32
C ALA A 864 -54.93 -13.60 31.10
N PRO A 865 -55.66 -13.86 30.00
CA PRO A 865 -56.92 -13.14 29.71
C PRO A 865 -58.01 -13.49 30.72
N GLY A 866 -58.76 -12.48 31.18
CA GLY A 866 -59.87 -12.70 32.09
C GLY A 866 -60.58 -11.43 32.59
N THR A 867 -61.36 -11.60 33.65
CA THR A 867 -62.25 -10.56 34.21
C THR A 867 -62.00 -10.26 35.69
N ARG A 868 -60.96 -10.84 36.29
CA ARG A 868 -60.53 -10.56 37.67
C ARG A 868 -59.42 -9.51 37.68
N ALA A 869 -59.34 -8.69 38.73
CA ALA A 869 -58.22 -7.76 38.89
C ALA A 869 -56.88 -8.50 38.84
N GLY A 870 -55.87 -7.89 38.20
CA GLY A 870 -54.57 -8.54 37.93
C GLY A 870 -54.57 -9.58 36.79
N GLN A 871 -55.69 -9.81 36.09
CA GLN A 871 -55.70 -10.50 34.80
C GLN A 871 -55.59 -9.50 33.64
N THR A 872 -55.39 -9.96 32.41
CA THR A 872 -55.36 -9.09 31.23
C THR A 872 -56.75 -8.92 30.62
N SER A 873 -57.17 -7.69 30.34
CA SER A 873 -58.46 -7.34 29.69
C SER A 873 -58.29 -6.74 28.29
N ALA A 874 -57.11 -6.19 27.99
CA ALA A 874 -56.69 -5.73 26.68
C ALA A 874 -55.16 -5.74 26.63
N ILE A 875 -54.61 -6.05 25.45
CA ILE A 875 -53.21 -5.85 25.09
C ILE A 875 -53.19 -4.90 23.89
N VAL A 876 -52.30 -3.92 23.93
CA VAL A 876 -52.02 -3.01 22.82
C VAL A 876 -50.54 -3.19 22.49
N PRO A 877 -50.18 -3.84 21.36
CA PRO A 877 -48.84 -3.71 20.81
C PRO A 877 -48.67 -2.22 20.48
N PHE A 878 -47.81 -1.51 21.21
CA PHE A 878 -47.80 -0.06 21.19
C PHE A 878 -46.89 0.48 20.09
N GLY A 879 -45.69 -0.08 19.97
CA GLY A 879 -44.57 0.64 19.39
C GLY A 879 -43.83 1.37 20.52
N ASP A 880 -43.13 2.46 20.24
CA ASP A 880 -42.22 3.10 21.20
C ASP A 880 -42.94 4.19 22.04
N ILE A 881 -43.07 3.98 23.36
CA ILE A 881 -43.63 4.97 24.30
C ILE A 881 -42.56 5.77 25.07
N ASN A 882 -41.29 5.35 25.05
CA ASN A 882 -40.20 5.88 25.90
C ASN A 882 -39.05 6.57 25.10
N SER A 883 -39.12 6.54 23.78
CA SER A 883 -38.15 7.03 22.79
C SER A 883 -36.76 6.41 22.88
N ASP A 884 -36.68 5.08 23.01
CA ASP A 884 -35.45 4.30 22.94
C ASP A 884 -35.32 3.37 21.70
N ASP A 885 -36.24 3.48 20.73
CA ASP A 885 -36.50 2.59 19.57
C ASP A 885 -36.52 1.09 19.88
N GLN A 886 -37.11 0.69 21.02
CA GLN A 886 -37.53 -0.69 21.30
C GLN A 886 -39.06 -0.74 21.36
N GLY A 887 -39.65 -1.85 20.91
CA GLY A 887 -41.11 -1.96 20.82
C GLY A 887 -41.74 -2.24 22.19
N ASP A 888 -42.68 -1.41 22.63
CA ASP A 888 -43.39 -1.57 23.91
C ASP A 888 -44.78 -2.20 23.74
N VAL A 889 -45.32 -2.68 24.86
CA VAL A 889 -46.67 -3.24 24.97
C VAL A 889 -47.43 -2.54 26.11
N LEU A 890 -48.63 -2.03 25.86
CA LEU A 890 -49.54 -1.62 26.94
C LEU A 890 -50.50 -2.76 27.27
N ALA A 891 -50.64 -3.10 28.54
CA ALA A 891 -51.68 -4.02 29.01
C ALA A 891 -52.61 -3.35 30.01
N ARG A 892 -53.92 -3.65 29.89
CA ARG A 892 -54.95 -3.13 30.79
C ARG A 892 -55.60 -4.26 31.59
N ASP A 893 -55.71 -4.10 32.90
CA ASP A 893 -56.41 -5.05 33.77
C ASP A 893 -57.94 -4.77 33.86
N PRO A 894 -58.77 -5.76 34.29
CA PRO A 894 -60.20 -5.56 34.51
C PRO A 894 -60.60 -4.50 35.55
N SER A 895 -59.70 -4.06 36.43
CA SER A 895 -59.95 -2.91 37.31
C SER A 895 -59.80 -1.55 36.60
N GLY A 896 -59.29 -1.55 35.37
CA GLY A 896 -59.06 -0.35 34.57
C GLY A 896 -57.70 0.30 34.82
N VAL A 897 -56.73 -0.43 35.38
CA VAL A 897 -55.32 -0.01 35.39
C VAL A 897 -54.71 -0.27 34.03
N LEU A 898 -54.01 0.72 33.47
CA LEU A 898 -53.20 0.59 32.26
C LEU A 898 -51.72 0.72 32.64
N THR A 899 -50.90 -0.21 32.14
CA THR A 899 -49.46 -0.30 32.41
C THR A 899 -48.72 -0.50 31.08
N ALA A 900 -47.63 0.22 30.88
CA ALA A 900 -46.65 -0.03 29.83
C ALA A 900 -45.63 -1.06 30.30
N TYR A 901 -45.28 -1.99 29.42
CA TYR A 901 -44.26 -3.01 29.56
C TYR A 901 -43.17 -2.63 28.57
N LEU A 902 -42.06 -2.11 29.10
CA LEU A 902 -41.02 -1.50 28.28
C LEU A 902 -40.15 -2.58 27.62
N GLY A 903 -39.84 -2.39 26.34
CA GLY A 903 -39.08 -3.32 25.53
C GLY A 903 -37.61 -3.45 25.96
N ILE A 904 -37.04 -4.61 25.69
CA ILE A 904 -35.60 -4.91 25.88
C ILE A 904 -34.91 -5.30 24.56
N GLY A 905 -35.43 -4.79 23.44
CA GLY A 905 -34.93 -5.06 22.09
C GLY A 905 -35.17 -6.49 21.64
N GLN A 906 -36.05 -7.23 22.33
CA GLN A 906 -36.44 -8.59 22.06
C GLN A 906 -37.96 -8.72 22.18
N ALA A 907 -38.54 -9.70 21.48
CA ALA A 907 -39.95 -10.06 21.60
C ALA A 907 -40.20 -10.85 22.91
N TYR A 908 -40.03 -10.18 24.05
CA TYR A 908 -40.03 -10.76 25.39
C TYR A 908 -40.49 -9.74 26.43
N PHE A 909 -41.64 -10.02 27.09
CA PHE A 909 -42.32 -9.11 28.02
C PHE A 909 -42.83 -9.85 29.27
N ASN A 910 -42.14 -10.93 29.66
CA ASN A 910 -42.53 -11.74 30.81
C ASN A 910 -42.59 -10.90 32.09
N THR A 911 -43.70 -10.99 32.82
CA THR A 911 -44.01 -10.14 33.99
C THR A 911 -43.16 -10.44 35.22
N ASP A 912 -42.37 -11.50 35.16
CA ASP A 912 -41.59 -12.03 36.27
C ASP A 912 -40.07 -11.75 36.10
N GLU A 913 -39.63 -11.22 34.94
CA GLU A 913 -38.21 -10.92 34.71
C GLU A 913 -37.81 -9.48 35.11
N PRO A 914 -36.80 -9.29 35.97
CA PRO A 914 -36.40 -7.97 36.47
C PRO A 914 -35.89 -6.96 35.43
N SER A 915 -35.64 -7.36 34.19
CA SER A 915 -35.17 -6.49 33.11
C SER A 915 -36.29 -5.80 32.32
N VAL A 916 -37.54 -6.27 32.42
CA VAL A 916 -38.69 -5.67 31.74
C VAL A 916 -39.30 -4.63 32.69
N GLU A 917 -39.11 -3.33 32.42
CA GLU A 917 -39.70 -2.29 33.27
C GLU A 917 -41.22 -2.20 33.06
N HIS A 918 -41.97 -1.91 34.14
CA HIS A 918 -43.43 -1.84 34.14
C HIS A 918 -43.93 -0.47 34.65
N VAL A 919 -44.24 0.45 33.74
CA VAL A 919 -44.66 1.83 34.07
C VAL A 919 -46.18 1.95 34.11
N ARG A 920 -46.74 2.33 35.26
CA ARG A 920 -48.18 2.53 35.44
C ARG A 920 -48.66 3.83 34.76
N ILE A 921 -49.33 3.71 33.62
CA ILE A 921 -49.92 4.85 32.88
C ILE A 921 -51.09 5.48 33.65
N GLY A 922 -51.95 4.68 34.30
CA GLY A 922 -53.03 5.22 35.12
C GLY A 922 -54.13 4.23 35.50
N ALA A 923 -55.25 4.76 35.98
CA ALA A 923 -56.46 4.01 36.35
C ALA A 923 -57.71 4.61 35.68
N GLY A 924 -58.83 3.89 35.69
CA GLY A 924 -60.09 4.32 35.06
C GLY A 924 -60.20 4.02 33.56
N TRP A 925 -59.24 3.27 32.99
CA TRP A 925 -59.22 2.88 31.57
C TRP A 925 -60.28 1.82 31.21
N ASN A 926 -61.07 1.35 32.17
CA ASN A 926 -62.22 0.46 31.97
C ASN A 926 -63.43 1.17 31.32
N ILE A 927 -63.41 2.50 31.18
CA ILE A 927 -64.39 3.24 30.36
C ILE A 927 -64.26 2.96 28.85
N TYR A 928 -63.13 2.39 28.42
CA TYR A 928 -62.82 2.11 27.03
C TYR A 928 -63.16 0.67 26.62
N ARG A 929 -63.82 0.52 25.47
CA ARG A 929 -64.11 -0.77 24.82
C ARG A 929 -62.92 -1.27 24.03
N SER A 930 -62.21 -0.37 23.35
CA SER A 930 -61.03 -0.68 22.53
C SER A 930 -59.92 0.33 22.77
N LEU A 931 -58.67 -0.16 22.73
CA LEU A 931 -57.44 0.61 22.85
C LEU A 931 -56.53 0.12 21.70
N LEU A 932 -55.94 1.03 20.93
CA LEU A 932 -55.18 0.74 19.72
C LEU A 932 -54.04 1.75 19.55
N SER A 933 -52.85 1.30 19.15
CA SER A 933 -51.82 2.17 18.54
C SER A 933 -51.68 1.84 17.06
N ALA A 934 -51.68 2.88 16.22
CA ALA A 934 -51.39 2.82 14.79
C ALA A 934 -50.00 3.36 14.44
N GLY A 935 -49.18 3.63 15.46
CA GLY A 935 -47.99 4.46 15.36
C GLY A 935 -48.33 5.95 15.56
N ASP A 936 -47.41 6.84 15.18
CA ASP A 936 -47.61 8.30 15.17
C ASP A 936 -48.82 8.71 14.29
N LEU A 937 -49.74 9.48 14.87
CA LEU A 937 -50.93 10.06 14.22
C LEU A 937 -50.87 11.60 14.16
N ASN A 938 -49.90 12.24 14.82
CA ASN A 938 -49.81 13.69 15.01
C ASN A 938 -48.52 14.35 14.49
N GLY A 939 -47.58 13.56 13.99
CA GLY A 939 -46.33 14.00 13.39
C GLY A 939 -45.28 14.52 14.38
N ASP A 940 -45.41 14.21 15.67
CA ASP A 940 -44.41 14.58 16.69
C ASP A 940 -43.31 13.52 16.92
N GLY A 941 -43.35 12.41 16.17
CA GLY A 941 -42.32 11.35 16.20
C GLY A 941 -42.48 10.35 17.34
N HIS A 942 -43.68 10.27 17.93
CA HIS A 942 -44.01 9.37 19.02
C HIS A 942 -45.25 8.53 18.68
N ASP A 943 -45.28 7.27 19.08
CA ASP A 943 -46.44 6.42 18.81
C ASP A 943 -47.63 6.83 19.71
N ASP A 944 -48.83 6.84 19.12
CA ASP A 944 -50.03 7.44 19.71
C ASP A 944 -51.08 6.39 20.13
N LEU A 945 -51.85 6.69 21.18
CA LEU A 945 -52.98 5.84 21.60
C LEU A 945 -54.33 6.40 21.11
N VAL A 946 -55.10 5.53 20.45
CA VAL A 946 -56.51 5.76 20.11
C VAL A 946 -57.40 4.86 20.98
N ALA A 947 -58.41 5.44 21.61
CA ALA A 947 -59.29 4.78 22.56
C ALA A 947 -60.78 5.01 22.22
N GLU A 948 -61.56 3.94 22.08
CA GLU A 948 -63.02 4.03 21.89
C GLU A 948 -63.72 3.79 23.24
N ASP A 949 -64.59 4.70 23.68
CA ASP A 949 -65.37 4.52 24.91
C ASP A 949 -66.66 3.70 24.70
N THR A 950 -67.27 3.27 25.81
CA THR A 950 -68.50 2.46 25.78
C THR A 950 -69.73 3.18 25.19
N ALA A 951 -69.66 4.49 24.95
CA ALA A 951 -70.67 5.25 24.22
C ALA A 951 -70.36 5.38 22.71
N GLY A 952 -69.23 4.83 22.24
CA GLY A 952 -68.79 4.93 20.84
C GLY A 952 -68.17 6.29 20.50
N VAL A 953 -67.65 7.02 21.48
CA VAL A 953 -66.84 8.23 21.27
C VAL A 953 -65.38 7.79 21.09
N LEU A 954 -64.72 8.32 20.06
CA LEU A 954 -63.31 8.06 19.80
C LEU A 954 -62.45 9.18 20.39
N TRP A 955 -61.42 8.79 21.12
CA TRP A 955 -60.50 9.66 21.85
C TRP A 955 -59.07 9.42 21.39
N PHE A 956 -58.37 10.51 21.13
CA PHE A 956 -56.93 10.56 20.86
C PHE A 956 -56.16 10.87 22.15
N TYR A 957 -55.04 10.20 22.32
CA TYR A 957 -54.09 10.39 23.42
C TYR A 957 -52.69 10.42 22.81
N ALA A 958 -52.12 11.62 22.68
CA ALA A 958 -50.80 11.74 22.08
C ALA A 958 -49.71 11.09 22.95
N GLY A 959 -48.70 10.51 22.31
CA GLY A 959 -47.47 10.03 22.93
C GLY A 959 -46.66 11.14 23.61
N THR A 960 -45.58 10.76 24.30
CA THR A 960 -44.67 11.73 24.97
C THR A 960 -43.19 11.36 24.87
N GLY A 961 -42.85 10.19 24.32
CA GLY A 961 -41.50 9.62 24.35
C GLY A 961 -40.94 9.43 25.77
N LYS A 962 -41.81 9.28 26.78
CA LYS A 962 -41.46 9.27 28.23
C LYS A 962 -42.38 8.37 29.06
N SER A 963 -42.85 7.26 28.49
CA SER A 963 -43.72 6.27 29.14
C SER A 963 -45.04 6.86 29.70
N THR A 964 -45.55 7.95 29.11
CA THR A 964 -46.81 8.60 29.48
C THR A 964 -47.59 9.10 28.26
N LEU A 965 -48.85 9.49 28.45
CA LEU A 965 -49.74 9.99 27.40
C LEU A 965 -50.26 11.39 27.76
N LYS A 966 -50.42 12.26 26.75
CA LYS A 966 -51.02 13.59 26.90
C LYS A 966 -52.52 13.49 27.24
N SER A 967 -53.14 14.59 27.68
CA SER A 967 -54.59 14.61 27.99
C SER A 967 -55.45 14.32 26.76
N ARG A 968 -56.52 13.53 26.93
CA ARG A 968 -57.35 13.04 25.82
C ARG A 968 -58.07 14.15 25.04
N VAL A 969 -58.07 14.02 23.71
CA VAL A 969 -58.83 14.86 22.78
C VAL A 969 -59.95 14.03 22.16
N ARG A 970 -61.16 14.60 21.99
CA ARG A 970 -62.27 13.90 21.32
C ARG A 970 -62.13 14.07 19.80
N ILE A 971 -61.99 12.97 19.08
CA ILE A 971 -61.78 12.96 17.62
C ILE A 971 -62.92 12.30 16.83
N GLY A 972 -63.89 11.66 17.49
CA GLY A 972 -65.05 11.12 16.80
C GLY A 972 -66.21 10.70 17.71
N ALA A 973 -67.32 10.29 17.10
CA ALA A 973 -68.46 9.66 17.79
C ALA A 973 -69.28 8.78 16.83
N GLY A 974 -70.05 7.85 17.38
CA GLY A 974 -70.82 6.86 16.60
C GLY A 974 -69.98 5.67 16.12
N TRP A 975 -68.82 5.43 16.73
CA TRP A 975 -67.93 4.30 16.38
C TRP A 975 -68.48 2.93 16.83
N ASN A 976 -69.49 2.94 17.72
CA ASN A 976 -70.22 1.76 18.16
C ASN A 976 -70.98 1.01 17.05
N ILE A 977 -71.09 1.58 15.84
CA ILE A 977 -71.57 0.88 14.63
C ILE A 977 -70.60 -0.21 14.13
N TYR A 978 -69.34 -0.17 14.56
CA TYR A 978 -68.30 -1.11 14.14
C TYR A 978 -68.21 -2.33 15.07
N THR A 979 -68.01 -3.49 14.45
CA THR A 979 -67.82 -4.79 15.11
C THR A 979 -66.35 -5.12 15.38
N LYS A 980 -65.44 -4.47 14.65
CA LYS A 980 -63.99 -4.53 14.84
C LYS A 980 -63.39 -3.17 14.48
N LEU A 981 -62.39 -2.75 15.26
CA LEU A 981 -61.46 -1.67 14.96
C LEU A 981 -60.06 -2.27 15.00
N VAL A 982 -59.22 -1.97 14.01
CA VAL A 982 -57.87 -2.53 13.87
C VAL A 982 -56.93 -1.41 13.46
N ALA A 983 -55.80 -1.29 14.15
CA ALA A 983 -54.71 -0.44 13.72
C ALA A 983 -53.78 -1.21 12.79
N VAL A 984 -53.40 -0.60 11.66
CA VAL A 984 -52.68 -1.25 10.56
C VAL A 984 -51.36 -0.59 10.20
N GLY A 985 -50.92 0.41 10.99
CA GLY A 985 -49.78 1.26 10.64
C GLY A 985 -50.15 2.18 9.48
N ASP A 986 -49.17 2.82 8.87
CA ASP A 986 -49.37 3.53 7.60
C ASP A 986 -49.68 2.53 6.48
N LEU A 987 -50.95 2.41 6.10
CA LEU A 987 -51.38 1.57 4.99
C LEU A 987 -51.32 2.35 3.66
N THR A 988 -51.43 3.68 3.70
CA THR A 988 -51.35 4.55 2.51
C THR A 988 -49.95 4.80 1.95
N GLY A 989 -48.91 4.65 2.77
CA GLY A 989 -47.56 5.13 2.45
C GLY A 989 -47.39 6.65 2.58
N ASP A 990 -48.28 7.34 3.32
CA ASP A 990 -48.21 8.79 3.50
C ASP A 990 -47.35 9.23 4.70
N GLY A 991 -47.11 8.34 5.67
CA GLY A 991 -46.36 8.60 6.91
C GLY A 991 -47.21 8.86 8.15
N ALA A 992 -48.50 8.52 8.17
CA ALA A 992 -49.37 8.55 9.36
C ALA A 992 -50.00 7.18 9.66
N GLY A 993 -50.29 6.89 10.94
CA GLY A 993 -50.98 5.67 11.33
C GLY A 993 -52.43 5.58 10.83
N ASP A 994 -52.77 4.56 10.05
CA ASP A 994 -54.13 4.30 9.57
C ASP A 994 -54.91 3.31 10.50
N LEU A 995 -56.24 3.47 10.53
CA LEU A 995 -57.17 2.49 11.11
C LEU A 995 -58.04 1.85 10.02
N VAL A 996 -58.43 0.59 10.24
CA VAL A 996 -59.53 -0.06 9.51
C VAL A 996 -60.64 -0.52 10.45
N ALA A 997 -61.88 -0.27 10.03
CA ALA A 997 -63.09 -0.53 10.81
C ALA A 997 -64.07 -1.41 10.02
N VAL A 998 -64.65 -2.44 10.65
CA VAL A 998 -65.58 -3.38 10.00
C VAL A 998 -66.98 -3.23 10.60
N ASP A 999 -67.94 -2.79 9.78
CA ASP A 999 -69.33 -2.61 10.21
C ASP A 999 -70.12 -3.93 10.31
N ALA A 1000 -71.32 -3.87 10.86
CA ALA A 1000 -72.19 -5.03 11.03
C ALA A 1000 -72.63 -5.71 9.71
N ALA A 1001 -72.56 -5.00 8.58
CA ALA A 1001 -72.79 -5.56 7.24
C ALA A 1001 -71.52 -6.20 6.63
N GLY A 1002 -70.39 -6.16 7.35
CA GLY A 1002 -69.12 -6.71 6.91
C GLY A 1002 -68.38 -5.83 5.89
N ALA A 1003 -68.78 -4.57 5.70
CA ALA A 1003 -67.99 -3.62 4.93
C ALA A 1003 -66.81 -3.11 5.76
N MET A 1004 -65.62 -3.08 5.14
CA MET A 1004 -64.41 -2.55 5.74
C MET A 1004 -64.17 -1.13 5.24
N TRP A 1005 -63.87 -0.24 6.17
CA TRP A 1005 -63.64 1.17 5.96
C TRP A 1005 -62.24 1.54 6.46
N ARG A 1006 -61.41 2.15 5.61
CA ARG A 1006 -60.16 2.79 6.04
C ARG A 1006 -60.47 4.18 6.55
N TYR A 1007 -59.82 4.55 7.65
CA TYR A 1007 -59.70 5.91 8.15
C TYR A 1007 -58.23 6.25 8.10
N SER A 1008 -57.83 7.14 7.18
CA SER A 1008 -56.43 7.54 7.12
C SER A 1008 -56.11 8.64 8.11
N GLY A 1009 -54.91 8.58 8.71
CA GLY A 1009 -54.44 9.61 9.62
C GLY A 1009 -54.42 11.00 8.94
N ASP A 1010 -54.55 12.06 9.74
CA ASP A 1010 -54.48 13.44 9.24
C ASP A 1010 -53.20 14.19 9.67
N LYS A 1011 -52.26 13.49 10.33
CA LYS A 1011 -51.01 14.02 10.91
C LYS A 1011 -51.23 15.12 11.94
N HIS A 1012 -52.44 15.22 12.49
CA HIS A 1012 -52.83 16.20 13.50
C HIS A 1012 -53.57 15.52 14.69
N GLY A 1013 -53.35 14.20 14.87
CA GLY A 1013 -53.93 13.40 15.95
C GLY A 1013 -55.35 12.91 15.69
N SER A 1014 -55.80 12.90 14.43
CA SER A 1014 -57.18 12.62 14.03
C SER A 1014 -57.22 11.85 12.69
N PHE A 1015 -58.42 11.62 12.15
CA PHE A 1015 -58.63 10.83 10.92
C PHE A 1015 -59.45 11.58 9.87
N THR A 1016 -59.03 11.38 8.62
CA THR A 1016 -59.73 11.78 7.39
C THR A 1016 -61.09 11.08 7.22
N THR A 1017 -61.87 11.53 6.23
CA THR A 1017 -63.18 10.92 5.91
C THR A 1017 -63.01 9.49 5.42
N ARG A 1018 -63.73 8.55 6.05
CA ARG A 1018 -63.61 7.10 5.78
C ARG A 1018 -63.83 6.72 4.30
N VAL A 1019 -62.98 5.82 3.81
CA VAL A 1019 -63.08 5.23 2.46
C VAL A 1019 -63.46 3.76 2.58
N LYS A 1020 -64.43 3.28 1.79
CA LYS A 1020 -64.77 1.85 1.78
C LYS A 1020 -63.74 1.06 0.98
N ILE A 1021 -63.01 0.16 1.63
CA ILE A 1021 -61.93 -0.64 1.03
C ILE A 1021 -62.27 -2.13 0.86
N GLY A 1022 -63.43 -2.60 1.35
CA GLY A 1022 -63.85 -3.99 1.12
C GLY A 1022 -65.24 -4.37 1.66
N ALA A 1023 -65.58 -5.65 1.51
CA ALA A 1023 -66.84 -6.27 1.96
C ALA A 1023 -66.64 -7.76 2.32
N GLY A 1024 -67.55 -8.33 3.12
CA GLY A 1024 -67.49 -9.73 3.57
C GLY A 1024 -66.60 -9.99 4.80
N TRP A 1025 -66.02 -8.94 5.39
CA TRP A 1025 -65.05 -9.05 6.49
C TRP A 1025 -65.66 -9.53 7.82
N ASN A 1026 -66.99 -9.59 7.91
CA ASN A 1026 -67.70 -10.23 9.03
C ASN A 1026 -67.49 -11.76 9.09
N MET A 1027 -66.94 -12.39 8.04
CA MET A 1027 -66.59 -13.83 8.06
C MET A 1027 -65.44 -14.18 9.03
N TYR A 1028 -64.69 -13.19 9.51
CA TYR A 1028 -63.51 -13.36 10.35
C TYR A 1028 -63.80 -13.10 11.84
N ASN A 1029 -63.20 -13.90 12.72
CA ASN A 1029 -63.33 -13.72 14.17
C ASN A 1029 -62.28 -12.75 14.73
N THR A 1030 -61.10 -12.68 14.12
CA THR A 1030 -59.98 -11.82 14.54
C THR A 1030 -59.27 -11.25 13.31
N LEU A 1031 -58.83 -10.00 13.41
CA LEU A 1031 -58.06 -9.27 12.40
C LEU A 1031 -56.92 -8.56 13.13
N VAL A 1032 -55.70 -8.61 12.59
CA VAL A 1032 -54.49 -7.97 13.13
C VAL A 1032 -53.78 -7.25 12.00
N GLY A 1033 -53.44 -5.98 12.18
CA GLY A 1033 -52.51 -5.26 11.31
C GLY A 1033 -51.09 -5.64 11.68
N PHE A 1034 -50.39 -6.32 10.79
CA PHE A 1034 -49.12 -6.98 11.11
C PHE A 1034 -47.90 -6.09 10.86
N GLY A 1035 -48.00 -5.15 9.92
CA GLY A 1035 -46.83 -4.62 9.23
C GLY A 1035 -46.61 -5.35 7.90
N ASP A 1036 -45.51 -5.09 7.20
CA ASP A 1036 -45.14 -5.71 5.93
C ASP A 1036 -44.70 -7.18 6.10
N LEU A 1037 -45.68 -8.05 6.37
CA LEU A 1037 -45.46 -9.49 6.43
C LEU A 1037 -44.99 -10.05 5.08
N SER A 1038 -45.30 -9.40 3.96
CA SER A 1038 -45.01 -9.95 2.63
C SER A 1038 -43.64 -9.58 2.05
N HIS A 1039 -42.98 -8.57 2.64
CA HIS A 1039 -41.75 -7.91 2.17
C HIS A 1039 -41.95 -7.21 0.81
N ASP A 1040 -43.13 -6.61 0.59
CA ASP A 1040 -43.47 -5.85 -0.63
C ASP A 1040 -43.48 -4.31 -0.45
N GLY A 1041 -43.20 -3.83 0.77
CA GLY A 1041 -43.13 -2.42 1.12
C GLY A 1041 -44.45 -1.81 1.63
N HIS A 1042 -45.50 -2.63 1.84
CA HIS A 1042 -46.80 -2.18 2.32
C HIS A 1042 -47.27 -2.98 3.56
N ASN A 1043 -48.02 -2.33 4.46
CA ASN A 1043 -48.50 -3.00 5.67
C ASN A 1043 -49.65 -3.99 5.36
N ASP A 1044 -49.48 -5.23 5.83
CA ASP A 1044 -50.40 -6.36 5.63
C ASP A 1044 -51.42 -6.53 6.76
N LEU A 1045 -52.52 -7.22 6.43
CA LEU A 1045 -53.52 -7.67 7.39
C LEU A 1045 -53.53 -9.20 7.53
N VAL A 1046 -53.43 -9.68 8.76
CA VAL A 1046 -53.63 -11.08 9.14
C VAL A 1046 -55.06 -11.28 9.63
N ALA A 1047 -55.77 -12.23 9.03
CA ALA A 1047 -57.18 -12.52 9.33
C ALA A 1047 -57.38 -13.98 9.75
N ARG A 1048 -58.07 -14.21 10.88
CA ARG A 1048 -58.44 -15.54 11.38
C ARG A 1048 -59.92 -15.82 11.16
N ASP A 1049 -60.23 -16.97 10.56
CA ASP A 1049 -61.60 -17.46 10.46
C ASP A 1049 -62.01 -18.38 11.63
N PRO A 1050 -63.31 -18.62 11.86
CA PRO A 1050 -63.77 -19.50 12.95
C PRO A 1050 -63.28 -20.95 12.87
N GLN A 1051 -62.70 -21.39 11.74
CA GLN A 1051 -62.08 -22.71 11.61
C GLN A 1051 -60.60 -22.72 12.02
N GLY A 1052 -60.05 -21.60 12.47
CA GLY A 1052 -58.67 -21.48 12.91
C GLY A 1052 -57.66 -21.48 11.75
N ARG A 1053 -58.07 -21.07 10.54
CA ARG A 1053 -57.12 -20.78 9.45
C ARG A 1053 -56.71 -19.32 9.54
N LEU A 1054 -55.41 -19.07 9.35
CA LEU A 1054 -54.90 -17.71 9.14
C LEU A 1054 -54.72 -17.42 7.66
N TRP A 1055 -55.10 -16.20 7.30
CA TRP A 1055 -55.04 -15.65 5.96
C TRP A 1055 -54.24 -14.35 5.99
N ARG A 1056 -53.20 -14.23 5.17
CA ARG A 1056 -52.55 -12.95 4.86
C ARG A 1056 -53.30 -12.28 3.72
N TYR A 1057 -53.50 -10.98 3.87
CA TYR A 1057 -53.91 -10.06 2.82
C TYR A 1057 -52.80 -9.05 2.62
N ASN A 1058 -52.21 -9.02 1.42
CA ASN A 1058 -51.18 -8.02 1.09
C ASN A 1058 -51.76 -6.60 1.14
N GLY A 1059 -50.98 -5.64 1.63
CA GLY A 1059 -51.19 -4.22 1.39
C GLY A 1059 -51.07 -3.85 -0.09
N THR A 1060 -51.25 -2.55 -0.41
CA THR A 1060 -51.04 -1.99 -1.76
C THR A 1060 -50.72 -0.50 -1.65
N ALA A 1061 -50.00 0.05 -2.63
CA ALA A 1061 -49.72 1.49 -2.76
C ALA A 1061 -50.97 2.41 -2.85
N SER A 1062 -52.17 1.85 -3.04
CA SER A 1062 -53.45 2.58 -2.95
C SER A 1062 -54.04 2.66 -1.53
N GLY A 1063 -53.36 2.06 -0.54
CA GLY A 1063 -53.85 1.92 0.82
C GLY A 1063 -55.09 1.04 0.94
N ILE A 1064 -55.13 -0.06 0.19
CA ILE A 1064 -56.17 -1.10 0.32
C ILE A 1064 -55.53 -2.48 0.42
N PHE A 1065 -56.30 -3.47 0.87
CA PHE A 1065 -55.87 -4.86 0.87
C PHE A 1065 -56.20 -5.54 -0.47
N SER A 1066 -55.27 -6.38 -0.91
CA SER A 1066 -55.40 -7.23 -2.10
C SER A 1066 -56.66 -8.11 -2.08
N GLY A 1067 -57.32 -8.26 -3.24
CA GLY A 1067 -58.54 -9.08 -3.36
C GLY A 1067 -58.31 -10.60 -3.23
N ALA A 1068 -57.06 -11.05 -3.38
CA ALA A 1068 -56.64 -12.42 -3.17
C ALA A 1068 -56.01 -12.57 -1.78
N ARG A 1069 -56.28 -13.69 -1.11
CA ARG A 1069 -55.75 -14.00 0.24
C ARG A 1069 -54.88 -15.25 0.22
N VAL A 1070 -53.78 -15.24 0.97
CA VAL A 1070 -52.85 -16.38 1.06
C VAL A 1070 -53.07 -17.10 2.39
N GLN A 1071 -53.25 -18.42 2.39
CA GLN A 1071 -53.38 -19.16 3.65
C GLN A 1071 -51.99 -19.36 4.29
N ILE A 1072 -51.74 -18.67 5.39
CA ILE A 1072 -50.47 -18.73 6.13
C ILE A 1072 -50.46 -19.79 7.24
N GLY A 1073 -51.62 -20.20 7.77
CA GLY A 1073 -51.67 -21.22 8.84
C GLY A 1073 -53.01 -21.95 9.03
N THR A 1074 -53.00 -22.92 9.93
CA THR A 1074 -54.12 -23.79 10.35
C THR A 1074 -54.03 -24.13 11.84
N GLY A 1075 -55.15 -24.40 12.50
CA GLY A 1075 -55.17 -24.82 13.92
C GLY A 1075 -55.20 -23.67 14.93
N TRP A 1076 -55.24 -22.41 14.47
CA TRP A 1076 -55.12 -21.19 15.28
C TRP A 1076 -56.30 -20.90 16.23
N ASN A 1077 -57.20 -21.86 16.45
CA ASN A 1077 -58.19 -21.83 17.53
C ASN A 1077 -57.59 -22.27 18.88
N SER A 1078 -56.34 -22.74 18.93
CA SER A 1078 -55.55 -22.89 20.16
C SER A 1078 -55.20 -21.56 20.84
N TYR A 1079 -55.15 -20.49 20.04
CA TYR A 1079 -54.90 -19.12 20.50
C TYR A 1079 -56.23 -18.46 20.88
N VAL A 1080 -56.35 -17.98 22.12
CA VAL A 1080 -57.53 -17.26 22.61
C VAL A 1080 -57.50 -15.78 22.23
N GLY A 1081 -56.32 -15.20 22.02
CA GLY A 1081 -56.12 -13.84 21.49
C GLY A 1081 -54.98 -13.80 20.48
N LEU A 1082 -55.04 -12.85 19.55
CA LEU A 1082 -53.98 -12.47 18.61
C LEU A 1082 -53.93 -10.93 18.62
N TYR A 1083 -52.73 -10.35 18.70
CA TYR A 1083 -52.50 -8.92 18.84
C TYR A 1083 -51.36 -8.45 17.93
#